data_AF-A0AAW2NPZ3-F1
#
_entry.id   AF-A0AAW2NPZ3-F1
#
_cell.length_a   1.000
_cell.length_b   1.000
_cell.length_c   1.000
_cell.angle_alpha   90.00
_cell.angle_beta   90.00
_cell.angle_gamma   90.00
#
_symmetry.space_group_name_H-M   'P 1'
#
loop_
_entity.id
_entity.type
_entity.pdbx_description
1 polymer ?
#
loop_
_entity_poly.entity_id
_entity_poly.type
_entity_poly.pdbx_seq_one_letter_code
_entity_poly.pdbx_strand_id
1 'polypeptide(L)'
;MDRFAELKTCVETAELVDAHAHNIVALDSAFPFLNCFAEATGAALSDVPHTISFKRSLKEIAELYGSKSSLDAVQEYRSRSGLESVAAKCLEAARISAVLIDDGLELDKKHEIEWHKGFVPFVGRILRIEQVAQNILDEGLYTSFFSFPEILIGHCRFWFKVYVEKHSRFLLISLSIITYADQIVGFKSIAAYRSGLEINTNVSTKDAQEGLNDVLQAGKPVRITNKNLIDHIFVHALEVAQSFDLPMQIHTGFGDKDLDLRLSNPLHLRNLLEDSRFSRCRIVLLHASYPFSKEASFGLCVSSVPKLSFHGMLSSVKELLELAPIKKVMFSSDGCGFPESFYLGWLDPYLALYDFNVSFLANSRSLGVTSDTIWGVESAKKAREIVFAVLRDACIDGDLSIPEAIQAAKDIFSVNAIQLYKIKAVSESFGSNGITSLSPAKLDINASLQGISFVRIMWVDASGQHRCRVVPQKRFHDLVVKNGVGLTCASMAMSSHMDGPADGTNLSGVGEIRLIPDLSTKSVIPWAKEQEMVLADMHLKPGTPWEYCPRETLRRVAKILKDEFNLEMNAGFENEFFLLRSVIVDGKENWVPFDATPYCSTSAFDAAFPILNEVVASLQSLNIEVEQLHAEAGHGQFEFALGYTTSANAADNLVFTREVVRAVARKHGLMATFVPKFALDDIGSGSHVHISLSENGENVFMGHSGATRYGISKIGEQFMEY
;
A
#
# COMPACT_ATOMS: atom_id res chain seq x y z
N MET A 1 9.81 -10.07 28.08
CA MET A 1 10.35 -10.58 26.79
C MET A 1 9.90 -9.63 25.69
N ASP A 2 10.63 -9.51 24.59
CA ASP A 2 10.16 -8.77 23.42
C ASP A 2 8.93 -9.51 22.84
N ARG A 3 7.81 -8.79 22.64
CA ARG A 3 6.54 -9.33 22.12
C ARG A 3 6.72 -9.93 20.72
N PHE A 4 7.69 -9.45 19.94
CA PHE A 4 7.91 -9.85 18.55
C PHE A 4 9.20 -10.67 18.36
N ALA A 5 9.79 -11.18 19.44
CA ALA A 5 11.02 -11.98 19.39
C ALA A 5 10.93 -13.16 18.40
N GLU A 6 9.84 -13.93 18.42
CA GLU A 6 9.65 -15.08 17.53
C GLU A 6 9.56 -14.69 16.06
N LEU A 7 8.83 -13.60 15.74
CA LEU A 7 8.75 -13.04 14.40
C LEU A 7 10.12 -12.51 13.95
N LYS A 8 10.81 -11.80 14.83
CA LYS A 8 12.14 -11.26 14.57
C LYS A 8 13.15 -12.38 14.26
N THR A 9 13.25 -13.38 15.13
CA THR A 9 14.12 -14.54 14.92
C THR A 9 13.75 -15.28 13.65
N CYS A 10 12.46 -15.54 13.37
CA CYS A 10 12.04 -16.18 12.12
C CYS A 10 12.50 -15.40 10.88
N VAL A 11 12.35 -14.07 10.90
CA VAL A 11 12.78 -13.19 9.80
C VAL A 11 14.30 -13.13 9.70
N GLU A 12 15.04 -13.09 10.80
CA GLU A 12 16.52 -13.14 10.84
C GLU A 12 17.09 -14.48 10.37
N THR A 13 16.41 -15.61 10.62
CA THR A 13 16.91 -16.96 10.31
C THR A 13 16.29 -17.62 9.07
N ALA A 14 15.27 -17.05 8.44
CA ALA A 14 14.69 -17.61 7.22
C ALA A 14 15.74 -17.82 6.11
N GLU A 15 15.60 -18.88 5.32
CA GLU A 15 16.34 -19.01 4.07
C GLU A 15 15.63 -18.26 2.95
N LEU A 16 16.41 -17.74 2.00
CA LEU A 16 15.91 -17.00 0.85
C LEU A 16 15.97 -17.88 -0.40
N VAL A 17 14.90 -17.84 -1.20
CA VAL A 17 14.97 -18.19 -2.61
C VAL A 17 15.05 -16.89 -3.39
N ASP A 18 16.18 -16.67 -4.03
CA ASP A 18 16.43 -15.52 -4.90
C ASP A 18 15.86 -15.80 -6.29
N ALA A 19 14.64 -15.33 -6.53
CA ALA A 19 13.86 -15.70 -7.69
C ALA A 19 14.22 -14.95 -8.99
N HIS A 20 15.13 -13.98 -8.95
CA HIS A 20 15.70 -13.35 -10.14
C HIS A 20 17.06 -12.71 -9.84
N ALA A 21 18.09 -13.14 -10.59
CA ALA A 21 19.43 -12.57 -10.59
C ALA A 21 20.13 -12.82 -11.94
N HIS A 22 21.36 -12.33 -12.08
CA HIS A 22 22.20 -12.48 -13.28
C HIS A 22 23.54 -13.15 -12.93
N ASN A 23 24.33 -13.49 -13.95
CA ASN A 23 25.62 -14.15 -13.75
C ASN A 23 26.64 -13.24 -13.03
N ILE A 24 27.45 -13.83 -12.16
CA ILE A 24 28.66 -13.22 -11.60
C ILE A 24 29.78 -13.19 -12.66
N VAL A 25 30.59 -12.13 -12.68
CA VAL A 25 31.76 -11.98 -13.57
C VAL A 25 33.08 -12.28 -12.86
N ALA A 26 34.09 -12.66 -13.65
CA ALA A 26 35.45 -12.86 -13.16
C ALA A 26 36.06 -11.59 -12.54
N LEU A 27 37.00 -11.75 -11.60
CA LEU A 27 37.67 -10.62 -10.93
C LEU A 27 38.47 -9.69 -11.87
N ASP A 28 38.86 -10.18 -13.05
CA ASP A 28 39.55 -9.42 -14.10
C ASP A 28 38.62 -8.94 -15.22
N SER A 29 37.30 -8.99 -15.01
CA SER A 29 36.29 -8.44 -15.92
C SER A 29 36.45 -6.93 -16.12
N ALA A 30 36.16 -6.45 -17.32
CA ALA A 30 36.04 -5.03 -17.64
C ALA A 30 34.77 -4.38 -17.06
N PHE A 31 33.84 -5.17 -16.50
CA PHE A 31 32.63 -4.64 -15.84
C PHE A 31 33.02 -3.89 -14.55
N PRO A 32 32.77 -2.58 -14.41
CA PRO A 32 33.28 -1.80 -13.28
C PRO A 32 32.63 -2.19 -11.95
N PHE A 33 33.41 -2.35 -10.87
CA PHE A 33 32.85 -2.63 -9.53
C PHE A 33 31.97 -1.50 -8.95
N LEU A 34 31.95 -0.32 -9.59
CA LEU A 34 30.95 0.72 -9.28
C LEU A 34 29.53 0.31 -9.74
N ASN A 35 29.40 -0.55 -10.76
CA ASN A 35 28.19 -1.29 -11.11
C ASN A 35 27.89 -2.45 -10.14
N CYS A 36 28.35 -2.35 -8.88
CA CYS A 36 27.76 -3.04 -7.73
C CYS A 36 26.77 -2.14 -6.96
N PHE A 37 26.65 -0.84 -7.32
CA PHE A 37 25.98 0.18 -6.51
C PHE A 37 24.95 1.07 -7.25
N ALA A 38 24.96 1.11 -8.60
CA ALA A 38 24.01 1.88 -9.43
C ALA A 38 24.11 1.51 -10.93
N GLU A 39 22.99 1.60 -11.68
CA GLU A 39 22.88 1.36 -13.15
C GLU A 39 23.59 2.43 -14.01
N ALA A 40 24.56 3.14 -13.43
CA ALA A 40 25.28 4.18 -14.12
C ALA A 40 26.19 3.59 -15.20
N THR A 41 26.14 4.16 -16.41
CA THR A 41 27.05 3.79 -17.50
C THR A 41 27.69 5.04 -18.11
N GLY A 42 28.92 4.90 -18.60
CA GLY A 42 29.70 6.03 -19.13
C GLY A 42 29.99 7.07 -18.04
N ALA A 43 29.80 8.36 -18.35
CA ALA A 43 30.15 9.47 -17.47
C ALA A 43 29.47 9.41 -16.09
N ALA A 44 28.22 8.94 -15.99
CA ALA A 44 27.47 8.88 -14.73
C ALA A 44 28.14 7.99 -13.65
N LEU A 45 29.09 7.12 -14.03
CA LEU A 45 29.83 6.29 -13.08
C LEU A 45 30.67 7.11 -12.08
N SER A 46 31.13 8.31 -12.45
CA SER A 46 31.87 9.17 -11.51
C SER A 46 30.99 9.75 -10.39
N ASP A 47 29.67 9.77 -10.57
CA ASP A 47 28.73 10.34 -9.60
C ASP A 47 28.27 9.31 -8.57
N VAL A 48 28.41 8.00 -8.86
CA VAL A 48 28.01 6.90 -7.97
C VAL A 48 28.60 7.02 -6.55
N PRO A 49 29.91 7.35 -6.35
CA PRO A 49 30.48 7.54 -5.02
C PRO A 49 29.87 8.68 -4.20
N HIS A 50 29.20 9.64 -4.86
CA HIS A 50 28.56 10.77 -4.19
C HIS A 50 27.17 10.41 -3.65
N THR A 51 26.53 9.36 -4.17
CA THR A 51 25.17 8.92 -3.78
C THR A 51 25.08 8.44 -2.33
N ILE A 52 23.85 8.46 -1.78
CA ILE A 52 23.56 7.91 -0.44
C ILE A 52 23.51 6.37 -0.48
N SER A 53 23.13 5.76 -1.61
CA SER A 53 23.15 4.30 -1.81
C SER A 53 24.56 3.75 -1.62
N PHE A 54 25.51 4.20 -2.44
CA PHE A 54 26.92 3.79 -2.37
C PHE A 54 27.50 3.90 -0.96
N LYS A 55 27.28 5.03 -0.28
CA LYS A 55 27.84 5.28 1.07
C LYS A 55 27.28 4.34 2.15
N ARG A 56 26.06 3.82 2.00
CA ARG A 56 25.48 2.80 2.89
C ARG A 56 26.00 1.41 2.51
N SER A 57 25.85 1.04 1.26
CA SER A 57 26.22 -0.28 0.74
C SER A 57 27.72 -0.58 0.89
N LEU A 58 28.59 0.41 0.67
CA LEU A 58 30.04 0.27 0.91
C LEU A 58 30.36 -0.02 2.38
N LYS A 59 29.64 0.62 3.33
CA LYS A 59 29.79 0.39 4.76
C LYS A 59 29.31 -1.02 5.15
N GLU A 60 28.23 -1.49 4.55
CA GLU A 60 27.68 -2.83 4.79
C GLU A 60 28.55 -3.97 4.21
N ILE A 61 29.17 -3.77 3.04
CA ILE A 61 30.22 -4.69 2.54
C ILE A 61 31.44 -4.65 3.47
N ALA A 62 31.91 -3.46 3.86
CA ALA A 62 33.09 -3.33 4.73
C ALA A 62 32.87 -3.97 6.10
N GLU A 63 31.66 -3.87 6.67
CA GLU A 63 31.25 -4.60 7.88
C GLU A 63 31.26 -6.12 7.67
N LEU A 64 30.70 -6.62 6.56
CA LEU A 64 30.76 -8.05 6.21
C LEU A 64 32.21 -8.54 6.06
N TYR A 65 33.08 -7.74 5.48
CA TYR A 65 34.48 -8.09 5.20
C TYR A 65 35.42 -7.87 6.39
N GLY A 66 35.01 -7.10 7.41
CA GLY A 66 35.88 -6.64 8.48
C GLY A 66 36.96 -5.65 7.99
N SER A 67 36.70 -4.97 6.87
CA SER A 67 37.63 -4.03 6.24
C SER A 67 37.38 -2.59 6.69
N LYS A 68 38.25 -1.66 6.25
CA LYS A 68 37.91 -0.23 6.30
C LYS A 68 36.77 0.06 5.32
N SER A 69 35.94 1.06 5.65
CA SER A 69 34.84 1.54 4.82
C SER A 69 35.34 2.46 3.69
N SER A 70 36.22 1.95 2.81
CA SER A 70 36.65 2.60 1.57
C SER A 70 36.62 1.62 0.41
N LEU A 71 36.44 2.13 -0.82
CA LEU A 71 36.34 1.30 -2.02
C LEU A 71 37.61 0.46 -2.21
N ASP A 72 38.78 1.08 -2.03
CA ASP A 72 40.09 0.43 -2.16
C ASP A 72 40.25 -0.75 -1.19
N ALA A 73 39.81 -0.60 0.07
CA ALA A 73 39.93 -1.65 1.08
C ALA A 73 38.97 -2.83 0.81
N VAL A 74 37.80 -2.56 0.22
CA VAL A 74 36.88 -3.59 -0.26
C VAL A 74 37.48 -4.31 -1.49
N GLN A 75 38.03 -3.57 -2.45
CA GLN A 75 38.68 -4.15 -3.64
C GLN A 75 39.96 -4.95 -3.28
N GLU A 76 40.76 -4.49 -2.31
CA GLU A 76 41.89 -5.23 -1.74
C GLU A 76 41.42 -6.56 -1.13
N TYR A 77 40.35 -6.54 -0.32
CA TYR A 77 39.79 -7.75 0.28
C TYR A 77 39.32 -8.75 -0.78
N ARG A 78 38.61 -8.30 -1.83
CA ARG A 78 38.18 -9.14 -2.96
C ARG A 78 39.37 -9.78 -3.67
N SER A 79 40.35 -8.96 -4.04
CA SER A 79 41.57 -9.38 -4.76
C SER A 79 42.40 -10.39 -3.95
N ARG A 80 42.45 -10.23 -2.63
CA ARG A 80 43.17 -11.11 -1.72
C ARG A 80 42.42 -12.41 -1.38
N SER A 81 41.08 -12.38 -1.36
CA SER A 81 40.26 -13.51 -0.91
C SER A 81 39.91 -14.49 -2.04
N GLY A 82 39.88 -14.02 -3.29
CA GLY A 82 39.40 -14.80 -4.43
C GLY A 82 37.87 -14.75 -4.60
N LEU A 83 37.39 -14.99 -5.81
CA LEU A 83 35.99 -14.78 -6.18
C LEU A 83 35.07 -15.77 -5.48
N GLU A 84 35.49 -17.03 -5.38
CA GLU A 84 34.75 -18.13 -4.75
C GLU A 84 34.56 -17.88 -3.25
N SER A 85 35.59 -17.35 -2.59
CA SER A 85 35.55 -16.99 -1.16
C SER A 85 34.60 -15.81 -0.90
N VAL A 86 34.65 -14.79 -1.76
CA VAL A 86 33.70 -13.67 -1.76
C VAL A 86 32.27 -14.14 -2.04
N ALA A 87 32.08 -15.04 -3.00
CA ALA A 87 30.77 -15.55 -3.40
C ALA A 87 30.11 -16.39 -2.30
N ALA A 88 30.83 -17.39 -1.77
CA ALA A 88 30.37 -18.16 -0.62
C ALA A 88 29.98 -17.25 0.54
N LYS A 89 30.85 -16.29 0.90
CA LYS A 89 30.61 -15.39 2.03
C LYS A 89 29.41 -14.46 1.84
N CYS A 90 29.17 -13.95 0.63
CA CYS A 90 28.02 -13.09 0.37
C CYS A 90 26.70 -13.88 0.36
N LEU A 91 26.68 -15.05 -0.28
CA LEU A 91 25.49 -15.91 -0.39
C LEU A 91 25.13 -16.57 0.96
N GLU A 92 26.13 -16.97 1.76
CA GLU A 92 25.95 -17.46 3.13
C GLU A 92 25.43 -16.35 4.06
N ALA A 93 26.03 -15.15 4.02
CA ALA A 93 25.57 -14.01 4.82
C ALA A 93 24.15 -13.55 4.43
N ALA A 94 23.76 -13.77 3.17
CA ALA A 94 22.40 -13.57 2.71
C ALA A 94 21.42 -14.69 3.15
N ARG A 95 21.94 -15.89 3.44
CA ARG A 95 21.20 -17.15 3.65
C ARG A 95 20.36 -17.53 2.41
N ILE A 96 20.90 -17.34 1.21
CA ILE A 96 20.26 -17.78 -0.03
C ILE A 96 20.46 -19.28 -0.20
N SER A 97 19.37 -20.06 -0.26
CA SER A 97 19.42 -21.52 -0.48
C SER A 97 19.02 -21.96 -1.89
N ALA A 98 18.44 -21.05 -2.68
CA ALA A 98 18.25 -21.24 -4.12
C ALA A 98 18.36 -19.91 -4.88
N VAL A 99 18.88 -19.92 -6.10
CA VAL A 99 18.96 -18.74 -6.98
C VAL A 99 18.48 -19.07 -8.40
N LEU A 100 17.75 -18.14 -9.02
CA LEU A 100 17.23 -18.29 -10.39
C LEU A 100 17.90 -17.25 -11.31
N ILE A 101 18.74 -17.73 -12.22
CA ILE A 101 19.63 -16.89 -13.03
C ILE A 101 19.06 -16.69 -14.44
N ASP A 102 18.78 -15.44 -14.80
CA ASP A 102 18.58 -15.00 -16.18
C ASP A 102 19.95 -14.80 -16.84
N ASP A 103 20.31 -15.74 -17.72
CA ASP A 103 21.62 -15.83 -18.37
C ASP A 103 21.75 -15.02 -19.67
N GLY A 104 20.65 -14.39 -20.10
CA GLY A 104 20.58 -13.58 -21.31
C GLY A 104 21.06 -12.13 -21.15
N LEU A 105 21.67 -11.78 -20.02
CA LEU A 105 22.41 -10.53 -19.88
C LEU A 105 23.86 -10.73 -20.36
N GLU A 106 24.32 -9.89 -21.30
CA GLU A 106 25.71 -9.94 -21.75
C GLU A 106 26.61 -9.09 -20.86
N LEU A 107 27.63 -9.74 -20.29
CA LEU A 107 28.57 -9.19 -19.33
C LEU A 107 29.96 -9.75 -19.64
N ASP A 108 31.01 -8.91 -19.54
CA ASP A 108 32.38 -9.36 -19.81
C ASP A 108 32.82 -10.42 -18.78
N LYS A 109 33.31 -11.56 -19.28
CA LYS A 109 33.77 -12.71 -18.48
C LYS A 109 32.75 -13.20 -17.43
N LYS A 110 31.47 -13.27 -17.80
CA LYS A 110 30.45 -13.93 -16.96
C LYS A 110 30.76 -15.42 -16.75
N HIS A 111 30.55 -15.90 -15.53
CA HIS A 111 30.63 -17.33 -15.21
C HIS A 111 29.33 -18.04 -15.62
N GLU A 112 29.46 -19.26 -16.10
CA GLU A 112 28.30 -20.09 -16.47
C GLU A 112 27.44 -20.49 -15.26
N ILE A 113 26.18 -20.87 -15.52
CA ILE A 113 25.21 -21.27 -14.49
C ILE A 113 25.75 -22.39 -13.58
N GLU A 114 26.50 -23.34 -14.14
CA GLU A 114 27.11 -24.45 -13.39
C GLU A 114 28.10 -23.99 -12.31
N TRP A 115 28.80 -22.86 -12.50
CA TRP A 115 29.73 -22.33 -11.49
C TRP A 115 28.99 -21.87 -10.23
N HIS A 116 27.78 -21.33 -10.39
CA HIS A 116 26.96 -20.82 -9.29
C HIS A 116 26.46 -21.94 -8.34
N LYS A 117 26.40 -23.19 -8.83
CA LYS A 117 26.04 -24.38 -8.04
C LYS A 117 27.10 -24.76 -6.99
N GLY A 118 28.29 -24.14 -7.03
CA GLY A 118 29.30 -24.28 -5.99
C GLY A 118 28.95 -23.61 -4.66
N PHE A 119 27.93 -22.73 -4.63
CA PHE A 119 27.66 -21.86 -3.48
C PHE A 119 26.28 -22.02 -2.85
N VAL A 120 25.27 -22.49 -3.60
CA VAL A 120 23.89 -22.64 -3.12
C VAL A 120 23.28 -24.00 -3.53
N PRO A 121 22.44 -24.63 -2.68
CA PRO A 121 21.82 -25.94 -2.94
C PRO A 121 21.07 -26.08 -4.26
N PHE A 122 20.48 -25.00 -4.81
CA PHE A 122 19.78 -25.04 -6.09
C PHE A 122 20.07 -23.81 -6.96
N VAL A 123 20.35 -24.04 -8.24
CA VAL A 123 20.43 -22.99 -9.26
C VAL A 123 19.48 -23.35 -10.40
N GLY A 124 18.49 -22.50 -10.64
CA GLY A 124 17.58 -22.62 -11.78
C GLY A 124 17.94 -21.65 -12.89
N ARG A 125 17.68 -22.05 -14.14
CA ARG A 125 17.88 -21.20 -15.34
C ARG A 125 16.59 -20.51 -15.73
N ILE A 126 16.65 -19.20 -15.96
CA ILE A 126 15.61 -18.38 -16.58
C ILE A 126 16.08 -18.03 -17.99
N LEU A 127 15.25 -18.26 -19.02
CA LEU A 127 15.64 -18.03 -20.42
C LEU A 127 15.11 -16.70 -20.96
N ARG A 128 16.01 -15.77 -21.31
CA ARG A 128 15.65 -14.46 -21.90
C ARG A 128 15.24 -14.58 -23.37
N ILE A 129 13.97 -14.36 -23.66
CA ILE A 129 13.38 -14.69 -24.97
C ILE A 129 13.91 -13.82 -26.10
N GLU A 130 14.19 -12.54 -25.83
CA GLU A 130 14.74 -11.61 -26.83
C GLU A 130 16.19 -11.96 -27.17
N GLN A 131 16.98 -12.49 -26.22
CA GLN A 131 18.36 -12.88 -26.48
C GLN A 131 18.46 -14.18 -27.28
N VAL A 132 17.59 -15.16 -26.98
CA VAL A 132 17.43 -16.36 -27.82
C VAL A 132 17.05 -15.97 -29.26
N ALA A 133 16.09 -15.06 -29.43
CA ALA A 133 15.71 -14.57 -30.74
C ALA A 133 16.86 -13.82 -31.46
N GLN A 134 17.63 -13.00 -30.76
CA GLN A 134 18.79 -12.30 -31.35
C GLN A 134 19.85 -13.27 -31.86
N ASN A 135 20.28 -14.24 -31.04
CA ASN A 135 21.32 -15.19 -31.43
C ASN A 135 20.93 -16.00 -32.68
N ILE A 136 19.66 -16.40 -32.79
CA ILE A 136 19.12 -17.11 -33.98
C ILE A 136 19.14 -16.22 -35.24
N LEU A 137 18.98 -14.90 -35.10
CA LEU A 137 19.07 -13.95 -36.22
C LEU A 137 20.51 -13.60 -36.59
N ASP A 138 21.43 -13.60 -35.62
CA ASP A 138 22.86 -13.31 -35.81
C ASP A 138 23.68 -14.49 -36.32
N GLU A 139 23.43 -15.73 -35.91
CA GLU A 139 24.15 -16.90 -36.44
C GLU A 139 23.78 -17.18 -37.91
N GLY A 140 22.49 -17.09 -38.23
CA GLY A 140 21.96 -17.46 -39.53
C GLY A 140 21.74 -18.96 -39.72
N LEU A 141 20.89 -19.29 -40.69
CA LEU A 141 20.20 -20.59 -40.85
C LEU A 141 21.07 -21.83 -41.15
N TYR A 142 22.41 -21.74 -41.13
CA TYR A 142 23.30 -22.74 -41.74
C TYR A 142 24.11 -23.62 -40.78
N THR A 143 24.29 -23.24 -39.51
CA THR A 143 25.16 -23.95 -38.55
C THR A 143 24.40 -24.86 -37.59
N SER A 144 23.33 -24.36 -36.97
CA SER A 144 22.61 -25.05 -35.88
C SER A 144 21.84 -26.31 -36.31
N PHE A 145 21.53 -26.47 -37.60
CA PHE A 145 20.74 -27.61 -38.10
C PHE A 145 21.43 -28.99 -37.99
N PHE A 146 22.75 -29.04 -37.80
CA PHE A 146 23.53 -30.28 -37.78
C PHE A 146 23.96 -30.74 -36.38
N SER A 147 23.49 -30.07 -35.32
CA SER A 147 23.82 -30.40 -33.91
C SER A 147 22.70 -31.12 -33.14
N PHE A 148 21.63 -31.54 -33.83
CA PHE A 148 20.51 -32.26 -33.22
C PHE A 148 20.77 -33.77 -33.12
N PRO A 149 20.50 -34.43 -31.97
CA PRO A 149 20.54 -35.89 -31.86
C PRO A 149 19.54 -36.58 -32.81
N GLU A 150 19.93 -37.71 -33.40
CA GLU A 150 19.18 -38.39 -34.48
C GLU A 150 17.77 -38.87 -34.10
N ILE A 151 17.43 -38.91 -32.81
CA ILE A 151 16.21 -39.49 -32.23
C ILE A 151 14.93 -38.81 -32.76
N LEU A 152 14.99 -37.56 -33.26
CA LEU A 152 13.82 -36.86 -33.82
C LEU A 152 13.64 -37.00 -35.35
N ILE A 153 14.53 -37.70 -36.06
CA ILE A 153 14.56 -37.75 -37.55
C ILE A 153 13.68 -38.88 -38.11
N GLY A 154 12.57 -39.21 -37.43
CA GLY A 154 11.70 -40.35 -37.76
C GLY A 154 10.77 -40.15 -38.96
N HIS A 155 10.05 -39.03 -39.04
CA HIS A 155 9.00 -38.81 -40.04
C HIS A 155 9.06 -37.41 -40.68
N CYS A 156 9.13 -37.38 -42.03
CA CYS A 156 8.98 -36.23 -42.96
C CYS A 156 10.23 -35.61 -43.65
N ARG A 157 11.16 -36.44 -44.17
CA ARG A 157 12.21 -35.98 -45.12
C ARG A 157 11.69 -35.37 -46.44
N PHE A 158 10.40 -35.46 -46.76
CA PHE A 158 9.82 -34.96 -48.02
C PHE A 158 9.15 -33.58 -47.89
N TRP A 159 8.41 -33.31 -46.81
CA TRP A 159 7.77 -32.00 -46.58
C TRP A 159 8.78 -30.89 -46.26
N PHE A 160 9.89 -31.24 -45.58
CA PHE A 160 10.89 -30.27 -45.11
C PHE A 160 11.59 -29.48 -46.22
N LYS A 161 11.61 -29.95 -47.46
CA LYS A 161 12.38 -29.31 -48.55
C LYS A 161 11.59 -28.27 -49.37
N VAL A 162 10.27 -28.16 -49.16
CA VAL A 162 9.40 -27.27 -49.97
C VAL A 162 8.78 -26.14 -49.15
N TYR A 163 8.67 -26.29 -47.82
CA TYR A 163 8.02 -25.28 -46.95
C TYR A 163 8.99 -24.23 -46.37
N VAL A 164 10.31 -24.47 -46.44
CA VAL A 164 11.34 -23.72 -45.68
C VAL A 164 11.70 -22.35 -46.28
N GLU A 165 11.42 -22.10 -47.56
CA GLU A 165 11.79 -20.83 -48.22
C GLU A 165 10.84 -19.64 -47.93
N LYS A 166 9.79 -19.81 -47.10
CA LYS A 166 8.82 -18.72 -46.81
C LYS A 166 8.48 -18.40 -45.36
N HIS A 167 8.75 -19.27 -44.39
CA HIS A 167 8.31 -19.08 -42.98
C HIS A 167 9.34 -19.56 -41.93
N SER A 168 10.62 -19.66 -42.27
CA SER A 168 11.61 -20.47 -41.54
C SER A 168 12.14 -19.91 -40.22
N ARG A 169 12.03 -18.60 -39.92
CA ARG A 169 12.67 -18.00 -38.72
C ARG A 169 11.82 -18.10 -37.45
N PHE A 170 10.52 -17.85 -37.52
CA PHE A 170 9.62 -17.99 -36.36
C PHE A 170 9.53 -19.43 -35.85
N LEU A 171 9.58 -20.40 -36.77
CA LEU A 171 9.63 -21.82 -36.43
C LEU A 171 10.93 -22.19 -35.68
N LEU A 172 12.08 -21.62 -36.05
CA LEU A 172 13.35 -21.84 -35.34
C LEU A 172 13.33 -21.24 -33.94
N ILE A 173 12.85 -20.01 -33.77
CA ILE A 173 12.70 -19.38 -32.45
C ILE A 173 11.80 -20.26 -31.55
N SER A 174 10.66 -20.70 -32.09
CA SER A 174 9.73 -21.59 -31.37
C SER A 174 10.37 -22.94 -31.00
N LEU A 175 11.08 -23.59 -31.94
CA LEU A 175 11.76 -24.85 -31.70
C LEU A 175 12.88 -24.73 -30.65
N SER A 176 13.69 -23.67 -30.71
CA SER A 176 14.75 -23.42 -29.72
C SER A 176 14.18 -23.21 -28.32
N ILE A 177 13.13 -22.39 -28.18
CA ILE A 177 12.42 -22.17 -26.91
C ILE A 177 11.88 -23.51 -26.37
N ILE A 178 11.29 -24.35 -27.22
CA ILE A 178 10.81 -25.70 -26.86
C ILE A 178 11.96 -26.61 -26.41
N THR A 179 13.11 -26.62 -27.10
CA THR A 179 14.24 -27.51 -26.74
C THR A 179 14.91 -27.20 -25.39
N TYR A 180 14.74 -25.99 -24.87
CA TYR A 180 15.22 -25.61 -23.54
C TYR A 180 14.16 -25.78 -22.43
N ALA A 181 12.88 -26.05 -22.75
CA ALA A 181 11.80 -26.05 -21.77
C ALA A 181 12.00 -27.06 -20.61
N ASP A 182 12.59 -28.23 -20.88
CA ASP A 182 12.92 -29.24 -19.85
C ASP A 182 14.19 -28.90 -19.03
N GLN A 183 14.89 -27.82 -19.37
CA GLN A 183 16.20 -27.41 -18.80
C GLN A 183 16.15 -26.06 -18.08
N ILE A 184 14.97 -25.44 -17.97
CA ILE A 184 14.75 -24.11 -17.40
C ILE A 184 13.63 -24.18 -16.37
N VAL A 185 13.59 -23.20 -15.45
CA VAL A 185 12.47 -23.05 -14.50
C VAL A 185 11.49 -21.95 -14.92
N GLY A 186 11.83 -21.12 -15.92
CA GLY A 186 10.97 -20.07 -16.46
C GLY A 186 11.62 -19.29 -17.60
N PHE A 187 10.88 -18.33 -18.14
CA PHE A 187 11.31 -17.38 -19.17
C PHE A 187 11.46 -15.97 -18.59
N LYS A 188 12.17 -15.09 -19.30
CA LYS A 188 12.20 -13.64 -19.08
C LYS A 188 11.95 -12.91 -20.39
N SER A 189 11.12 -11.87 -20.35
CA SER A 189 11.05 -10.82 -21.35
C SER A 189 11.64 -9.51 -20.83
N ILE A 190 12.36 -8.81 -21.71
CA ILE A 190 12.85 -7.45 -21.55
C ILE A 190 12.14 -6.45 -22.50
N ALA A 191 10.89 -6.71 -22.89
CA ALA A 191 10.12 -5.86 -23.81
C ALA A 191 10.07 -4.37 -23.41
N ALA A 192 10.09 -4.05 -22.10
CA ALA A 192 10.20 -2.69 -21.58
C ALA A 192 11.47 -1.94 -22.05
N TYR A 193 12.61 -2.61 -22.18
CA TYR A 193 13.86 -2.05 -22.72
C TYR A 193 13.86 -1.89 -24.26
N ARG A 194 12.80 -2.32 -24.95
CA ARG A 194 12.78 -2.47 -26.41
C ARG A 194 11.66 -1.71 -27.11
N SER A 195 10.41 -1.97 -26.73
CA SER A 195 9.22 -1.41 -27.40
C SER A 195 8.06 -1.08 -26.44
N GLY A 196 8.28 -1.20 -25.13
CA GLY A 196 7.25 -0.96 -24.13
C GLY A 196 6.29 -2.12 -23.93
N LEU A 197 5.55 -2.06 -22.82
CA LEU A 197 4.70 -3.13 -22.31
C LEU A 197 3.28 -3.19 -22.93
N GLU A 198 2.97 -2.36 -23.93
CA GLU A 198 1.66 -2.36 -24.60
C GLU A 198 1.59 -3.51 -25.64
N ILE A 199 1.62 -4.76 -25.18
CA ILE A 199 1.75 -5.93 -26.04
C ILE A 199 0.47 -6.14 -26.88
N ASN A 200 0.59 -6.05 -28.21
CA ASN A 200 -0.47 -6.40 -29.13
C ASN A 200 -0.61 -7.93 -29.25
N THR A 201 -1.52 -8.53 -28.49
CA THR A 201 -1.76 -9.98 -28.51
C THR A 201 -2.31 -10.52 -29.84
N ASN A 202 -2.68 -9.64 -30.77
CA ASN A 202 -3.28 -9.96 -32.08
C ASN A 202 -2.40 -9.51 -33.27
N VAL A 203 -1.10 -9.28 -33.05
CA VAL A 203 -0.14 -8.92 -34.10
C VAL A 203 -0.06 -9.99 -35.19
N SER A 204 -0.31 -9.61 -36.44
CA SER A 204 -0.36 -10.58 -37.54
C SER A 204 1.03 -11.08 -37.93
N THR A 205 1.11 -12.31 -38.45
CA THR A 205 2.35 -12.89 -38.98
C THR A 205 2.96 -12.05 -40.11
N LYS A 206 2.13 -11.30 -40.87
CA LYS A 206 2.61 -10.37 -41.89
C LYS A 206 3.37 -9.21 -41.26
N ASP A 207 2.78 -8.55 -40.26
CA ASP A 207 3.36 -7.33 -39.68
C ASP A 207 4.59 -7.66 -38.81
N ALA A 208 4.62 -8.85 -38.20
CA ALA A 208 5.81 -9.41 -37.57
C ALA A 208 6.91 -9.78 -38.58
N GLN A 209 6.55 -10.30 -39.76
CA GLN A 209 7.51 -10.62 -40.83
C GLN A 209 8.07 -9.36 -41.52
N GLU A 210 7.27 -8.29 -41.61
CA GLU A 210 7.75 -6.95 -42.03
C GLU A 210 8.74 -6.40 -40.99
N GLY A 211 8.38 -6.41 -39.70
CA GLY A 211 9.29 -5.97 -38.62
C GLY A 211 10.58 -6.80 -38.49
N LEU A 212 10.52 -8.09 -38.86
CA LEU A 212 11.70 -8.96 -38.99
C LEU A 212 12.60 -8.56 -40.15
N ASN A 213 12.04 -8.09 -41.27
CA ASN A 213 12.84 -7.58 -42.38
C ASN A 213 13.52 -6.25 -42.00
N ASP A 214 12.86 -5.38 -41.22
CA ASP A 214 13.44 -4.13 -40.73
C ASP A 214 14.65 -4.39 -39.82
N VAL A 215 14.47 -5.27 -38.82
CA VAL A 215 15.53 -5.62 -37.85
C VAL A 215 16.74 -6.28 -38.53
N LEU A 216 16.51 -7.04 -39.61
CA LEU A 216 17.61 -7.63 -40.40
C LEU A 216 18.31 -6.63 -41.34
N GLN A 217 17.64 -5.54 -41.73
CA GLN A 217 18.25 -4.44 -42.50
C GLN A 217 19.06 -3.49 -41.61
N ALA A 218 18.77 -3.42 -40.32
CA ALA A 218 19.51 -2.59 -39.36
C ALA A 218 20.98 -3.03 -39.15
N GLY A 219 21.33 -4.27 -39.52
CA GLY A 219 22.70 -4.78 -39.49
C GLY A 219 22.98 -5.73 -38.32
N LYS A 220 24.26 -5.88 -37.98
CA LYS A 220 24.76 -6.78 -36.91
C LYS A 220 25.67 -6.02 -35.92
N PRO A 221 25.70 -6.38 -34.63
CA PRO A 221 24.86 -7.39 -33.99
C PRO A 221 23.38 -6.99 -33.96
N VAL A 222 22.49 -7.97 -34.04
CA VAL A 222 21.05 -7.77 -34.17
C VAL A 222 20.48 -7.31 -32.83
N ARG A 223 20.01 -6.05 -32.77
CA ARG A 223 19.15 -5.58 -31.67
C ARG A 223 17.70 -5.55 -32.13
N ILE A 224 16.86 -6.43 -31.58
CA ILE A 224 15.42 -6.44 -31.87
C ILE A 224 14.75 -5.22 -31.20
N THR A 225 14.30 -4.27 -32.01
CA THR A 225 13.59 -3.05 -31.57
C THR A 225 12.22 -2.84 -32.23
N ASN A 226 11.92 -3.53 -33.34
CA ASN A 226 10.62 -3.39 -34.00
C ASN A 226 9.51 -4.03 -33.15
N LYS A 227 8.52 -3.22 -32.74
CA LYS A 227 7.45 -3.63 -31.83
C LYS A 227 6.63 -4.81 -32.34
N ASN A 228 6.29 -4.87 -33.63
CA ASN A 228 5.49 -5.99 -34.17
C ASN A 228 6.24 -7.32 -34.06
N LEU A 229 7.57 -7.31 -34.21
CA LEU A 229 8.38 -8.51 -34.00
C LEU A 229 8.48 -8.87 -32.51
N ILE A 230 8.65 -7.89 -31.62
CA ILE A 230 8.76 -8.12 -30.17
C ILE A 230 7.46 -8.69 -29.61
N ASP A 231 6.32 -8.04 -29.89
CA ASP A 231 5.00 -8.48 -29.44
C ASP A 231 4.69 -9.89 -29.96
N HIS A 232 5.11 -10.23 -31.19
CA HIS A 232 4.90 -11.55 -31.78
C HIS A 232 5.78 -12.64 -31.15
N ILE A 233 7.06 -12.33 -30.86
CA ILE A 233 7.96 -13.23 -30.10
C ILE A 233 7.44 -13.43 -28.67
N PHE A 234 6.99 -12.36 -28.02
CA PHE A 234 6.43 -12.39 -26.67
C PHE A 234 5.20 -13.30 -26.61
N VAL A 235 4.25 -13.14 -27.54
CA VAL A 235 3.04 -13.97 -27.63
C VAL A 235 3.41 -15.45 -27.84
N HIS A 236 4.31 -15.77 -28.78
CA HIS A 236 4.73 -17.16 -29.00
C HIS A 236 5.45 -17.76 -27.79
N ALA A 237 6.32 -17.01 -27.13
CA ALA A 237 6.99 -17.47 -25.91
C ALA A 237 6.01 -17.70 -24.77
N LEU A 238 4.94 -16.90 -24.68
CA LEU A 238 3.88 -17.06 -23.68
C LEU A 238 2.96 -18.28 -23.98
N GLU A 239 2.69 -18.58 -25.25
CA GLU A 239 2.02 -19.81 -25.68
C GLU A 239 2.85 -21.06 -25.31
N VAL A 240 4.18 -21.02 -25.49
CA VAL A 240 5.07 -22.11 -25.05
C VAL A 240 5.15 -22.18 -23.52
N ALA A 241 5.25 -21.05 -22.82
CA ALA A 241 5.26 -20.99 -21.35
C ALA A 241 4.01 -21.65 -20.75
N GLN A 242 2.83 -21.38 -21.31
CA GLN A 242 1.57 -22.02 -20.90
C GLN A 242 1.55 -23.53 -21.24
N SER A 243 2.14 -23.93 -22.36
CA SER A 243 2.17 -25.33 -22.81
C SER A 243 3.07 -26.23 -21.95
N PHE A 244 4.14 -25.68 -21.38
CA PHE A 244 5.06 -26.38 -20.46
C PHE A 244 4.83 -26.05 -18.98
N ASP A 245 3.85 -25.19 -18.67
CA ASP A 245 3.51 -24.71 -17.33
C ASP A 245 4.73 -24.12 -16.58
N LEU A 246 5.41 -23.20 -17.29
CA LEU A 246 6.57 -22.42 -16.88
C LEU A 246 6.18 -20.95 -16.66
N PRO A 247 6.74 -20.25 -15.64
CA PRO A 247 6.52 -18.81 -15.47
C PRO A 247 7.23 -17.94 -16.52
N MET A 248 6.65 -16.79 -16.85
CA MET A 248 7.17 -15.73 -17.73
C MET A 248 7.45 -14.47 -16.91
N GLN A 249 8.71 -14.23 -16.57
CA GLN A 249 9.16 -12.98 -15.97
C GLN A 249 9.11 -11.84 -17.01
N ILE A 250 8.71 -10.65 -16.59
CA ILE A 250 8.58 -9.45 -17.42
C ILE A 250 9.28 -8.30 -16.69
N HIS A 251 10.22 -7.64 -17.38
CA HIS A 251 10.80 -6.40 -16.90
C HIS A 251 9.75 -5.28 -16.85
N THR A 252 9.59 -4.61 -15.71
CA THR A 252 8.66 -3.48 -15.56
C THR A 252 9.29 -2.40 -14.68
N GLY A 253 8.86 -1.14 -14.77
CA GLY A 253 9.41 -0.06 -13.93
C GLY A 253 10.82 0.39 -14.32
N PHE A 254 11.69 0.50 -13.33
CA PHE A 254 13.01 1.13 -13.38
C PHE A 254 13.99 0.39 -14.32
N GLY A 255 15.11 1.04 -14.64
CA GLY A 255 16.12 0.55 -15.57
C GLY A 255 17.19 1.59 -15.84
N ASP A 256 18.11 1.27 -16.75
CA ASP A 256 19.17 2.18 -17.19
C ASP A 256 18.67 3.15 -18.28
N LYS A 257 19.60 3.88 -18.91
CA LYS A 257 19.30 4.87 -19.95
C LYS A 257 18.70 4.29 -21.25
N ASP A 258 18.80 2.98 -21.49
CA ASP A 258 18.25 2.33 -22.69
C ASP A 258 16.73 2.09 -22.54
N LEU A 259 16.17 2.23 -21.32
CA LEU A 259 14.76 2.03 -21.01
C LEU A 259 13.99 3.36 -20.98
N ASP A 260 12.86 3.43 -21.72
CA ASP A 260 11.89 4.51 -21.54
C ASP A 260 10.96 4.18 -20.38
N LEU A 261 11.21 4.81 -19.23
CA LEU A 261 10.44 4.61 -17.99
C LEU A 261 8.93 4.85 -18.18
N ARG A 262 8.50 5.62 -19.19
CA ARG A 262 7.07 5.83 -19.45
C ARG A 262 6.40 4.58 -20.03
N LEU A 263 7.16 3.78 -20.78
CA LEU A 263 6.67 2.60 -21.51
C LEU A 263 6.82 1.29 -20.70
N SER A 264 7.44 1.34 -19.53
CA SER A 264 7.60 0.23 -18.58
C SER A 264 6.52 0.19 -17.48
N ASN A 265 5.49 1.03 -17.58
CA ASN A 265 4.33 1.00 -16.69
C ASN A 265 3.49 -0.28 -16.92
N PRO A 266 3.15 -1.05 -15.87
CA PRO A 266 2.52 -2.37 -16.00
C PRO A 266 1.06 -2.31 -16.49
N LEU A 267 0.39 -1.15 -16.41
CA LEU A 267 -0.99 -0.98 -16.90
C LEU A 267 -1.11 -1.24 -18.41
N HIS A 268 -0.02 -1.06 -19.16
CA HIS A 268 0.02 -1.39 -20.59
C HIS A 268 -0.16 -2.91 -20.85
N LEU A 269 0.11 -3.77 -19.88
CA LEU A 269 -0.15 -5.22 -19.96
C LEU A 269 -1.63 -5.58 -19.79
N ARG A 270 -2.54 -4.62 -19.53
CA ARG A 270 -3.98 -4.89 -19.35
C ARG A 270 -4.56 -5.76 -20.47
N ASN A 271 -4.28 -5.42 -21.73
CA ASN A 271 -4.80 -6.16 -22.89
C ASN A 271 -4.27 -7.61 -22.97
N LEU A 272 -3.11 -7.88 -22.38
CA LEU A 272 -2.53 -9.23 -22.26
C LEU A 272 -3.20 -10.03 -21.13
N LEU A 273 -3.42 -9.38 -19.98
CA LEU A 273 -4.02 -9.99 -18.79
C LEU A 273 -5.53 -10.27 -18.95
N GLU A 274 -6.23 -9.45 -19.73
CA GLU A 274 -7.64 -9.67 -20.11
C GLU A 274 -7.81 -10.67 -21.27
N ASP A 275 -6.72 -11.11 -21.94
CA ASP A 275 -6.80 -12.08 -23.04
C ASP A 275 -6.96 -13.52 -22.51
N SER A 276 -8.18 -14.04 -22.66
CA SER A 276 -8.56 -15.38 -22.20
C SER A 276 -7.63 -16.52 -22.65
N ARG A 277 -6.87 -16.37 -23.75
CA ARG A 277 -5.88 -17.36 -24.20
C ARG A 277 -4.74 -17.57 -23.22
N PHE A 278 -4.40 -16.54 -22.45
CA PHE A 278 -3.27 -16.51 -21.52
C PHE A 278 -3.70 -16.56 -20.05
N SER A 279 -4.99 -16.84 -19.80
CA SER A 279 -5.59 -16.93 -18.45
C SER A 279 -5.00 -18.03 -17.54
N ARG A 280 -4.16 -18.93 -18.07
CA ARG A 280 -3.41 -19.93 -17.28
C ARG A 280 -1.89 -19.72 -17.35
N CYS A 281 -1.42 -18.71 -18.06
CA CYS A 281 -0.02 -18.33 -18.00
C CYS A 281 0.33 -17.91 -16.58
N ARG A 282 1.58 -18.14 -16.20
CA ARG A 282 2.11 -17.74 -14.90
C ARG A 282 3.10 -16.62 -15.19
N ILE A 283 2.74 -15.37 -14.93
CA ILE A 283 3.54 -14.18 -15.26
C ILE A 283 4.40 -13.83 -14.04
N VAL A 284 5.44 -13.00 -14.14
CA VAL A 284 6.12 -12.40 -12.98
C VAL A 284 6.56 -11.00 -13.40
N LEU A 285 5.90 -9.96 -12.91
CA LEU A 285 6.43 -8.61 -13.08
C LEU A 285 7.60 -8.45 -12.11
N LEU A 286 8.68 -7.81 -12.54
CA LEU A 286 9.88 -7.57 -11.72
C LEU A 286 9.91 -6.10 -11.22
N HIS A 287 10.83 -5.77 -10.31
CA HIS A 287 11.10 -4.39 -9.84
C HIS A 287 9.93 -3.65 -9.14
N ALA A 288 8.83 -4.34 -8.76
CA ALA A 288 7.56 -3.76 -8.29
C ALA A 288 6.98 -2.80 -9.32
N SER A 289 7.41 -2.92 -10.58
CA SER A 289 7.25 -1.88 -11.57
C SER A 289 7.65 -0.47 -11.11
N TYR A 290 8.50 -0.30 -10.10
CA TYR A 290 8.82 0.98 -9.47
C TYR A 290 9.27 2.04 -10.49
N PRO A 291 8.76 3.29 -10.42
CA PRO A 291 7.93 3.88 -9.37
C PRO A 291 6.44 3.47 -9.42
N PHE A 292 6.02 2.75 -10.45
CA PHE A 292 4.64 2.34 -10.70
C PHE A 292 4.17 1.19 -9.81
N SER A 293 4.71 1.04 -8.59
CA SER A 293 4.32 -0.02 -7.64
C SER A 293 2.88 0.12 -7.15
N LYS A 294 2.36 1.35 -7.17
CA LYS A 294 0.92 1.58 -7.07
C LYS A 294 0.22 1.02 -8.29
N GLU A 295 0.55 1.45 -9.50
CA GLU A 295 -0.09 1.00 -10.74
C GLU A 295 0.04 -0.52 -11.01
N ALA A 296 1.07 -1.18 -10.50
CA ALA A 296 1.20 -2.66 -10.47
C ALA A 296 0.12 -3.30 -9.57
N SER A 297 -0.17 -2.68 -8.43
CA SER A 297 -1.32 -3.00 -7.57
C SER A 297 -2.66 -2.48 -8.14
N PHE A 298 -2.58 -1.45 -8.97
CA PHE A 298 -3.66 -0.55 -9.36
C PHE A 298 -3.91 -0.56 -10.87
N GLY A 299 -3.78 -1.75 -11.46
CA GLY A 299 -4.77 -2.23 -12.44
C GLY A 299 -6.21 -2.16 -11.87
N LEU A 300 -6.31 -2.08 -10.53
CA LEU A 300 -7.49 -1.73 -9.73
C LEU A 300 -7.56 -0.25 -9.27
N CYS A 301 -6.77 0.67 -9.88
CA CYS A 301 -6.71 2.19 -9.69
C CYS A 301 -5.08 3.73 -7.65
N VAL A 302 -4.21 4.81 -7.69
CA VAL A 302 -3.70 5.90 -8.58
C VAL A 302 -2.17 6.10 -8.37
N SER A 303 -1.50 6.80 -9.29
CA SER A 303 -0.05 7.00 -9.38
C SER A 303 0.61 7.82 -8.26
N SER A 304 1.95 7.65 -8.07
CA SER A 304 2.81 8.61 -7.35
C SER A 304 4.32 8.45 -7.65
N VAL A 305 5.18 9.24 -6.98
CA VAL A 305 6.56 9.62 -7.38
C VAL A 305 7.65 8.84 -6.61
N PRO A 306 8.91 8.67 -7.13
CA PRO A 306 9.91 7.71 -6.61
C PRO A 306 10.48 8.00 -5.19
N LYS A 307 10.99 6.96 -4.51
CA LYS A 307 11.47 6.99 -3.11
C LYS A 307 12.70 6.07 -2.82
N LEU A 308 13.93 6.59 -2.94
CA LEU A 308 15.19 5.81 -2.77
C LEU A 308 15.78 5.81 -1.33
N SER A 309 15.04 5.34 -0.31
CA SER A 309 15.56 5.28 1.08
C SER A 309 14.94 4.17 1.92
N PHE A 310 15.42 3.89 3.13
CA PHE A 310 14.78 2.93 4.05
C PHE A 310 13.30 3.25 4.30
N HIS A 311 12.96 4.52 4.53
CA HIS A 311 11.57 4.96 4.63
C HIS A 311 10.83 4.87 3.29
N GLY A 312 11.54 4.96 2.17
CA GLY A 312 11.02 4.72 0.82
C GLY A 312 10.63 3.26 0.60
N MET A 313 11.57 2.32 0.80
CA MET A 313 11.31 0.88 0.73
C MET A 313 10.21 0.45 1.70
N LEU A 314 10.25 0.94 2.95
CA LEU A 314 9.22 0.67 3.95
C LEU A 314 7.85 1.18 3.49
N SER A 315 7.80 2.33 2.81
CA SER A 315 6.59 2.85 2.19
C SER A 315 6.13 1.95 1.04
N SER A 316 7.02 1.61 0.10
CA SER A 316 6.71 0.74 -1.05
C SER A 316 6.20 -0.64 -0.61
N VAL A 317 6.84 -1.30 0.35
CA VAL A 317 6.40 -2.62 0.85
C VAL A 317 5.10 -2.52 1.65
N LYS A 318 4.82 -1.40 2.33
CA LYS A 318 3.50 -1.15 2.97
C LYS A 318 2.40 -0.92 1.94
N GLU A 319 2.57 0.07 1.06
CA GLU A 319 1.64 0.41 -0.03
C GLU A 319 1.24 -0.83 -0.87
N LEU A 320 2.13 -1.82 -0.92
CA LEU A 320 1.97 -3.06 -1.67
C LEU A 320 1.29 -4.19 -0.88
N LEU A 321 1.65 -4.38 0.38
CA LEU A 321 0.97 -5.33 1.28
C LEU A 321 -0.40 -4.84 1.75
N GLU A 322 -0.69 -3.54 1.64
CA GLU A 322 -2.02 -2.94 1.84
C GLU A 322 -3.02 -3.38 0.75
N LEU A 323 -2.57 -3.49 -0.50
CA LEU A 323 -3.45 -3.71 -1.66
C LEU A 323 -3.52 -5.18 -2.11
N ALA A 324 -2.56 -6.01 -1.71
CA ALA A 324 -2.23 -7.17 -2.53
C ALA A 324 -1.75 -8.41 -1.74
N PRO A 325 -2.17 -9.65 -2.10
CA PRO A 325 -2.05 -10.78 -1.17
C PRO A 325 -0.62 -11.28 -0.88
N ILE A 326 -0.29 -11.38 0.40
CA ILE A 326 0.97 -11.93 0.97
C ILE A 326 1.42 -13.24 0.31
N LYS A 327 0.48 -14.14 -0.01
CA LYS A 327 0.75 -15.45 -0.64
C LYS A 327 1.25 -15.41 -2.09
N LYS A 328 1.45 -14.19 -2.60
CA LYS A 328 2.09 -13.93 -3.89
C LYS A 328 3.22 -12.92 -3.72
N VAL A 329 3.85 -12.88 -2.55
CA VAL A 329 5.13 -12.18 -2.25
C VAL A 329 6.27 -13.22 -2.27
N MET A 330 7.52 -12.82 -2.53
CA MET A 330 8.70 -13.62 -2.87
C MET A 330 9.97 -12.90 -2.36
N PHE A 331 11.17 -13.41 -2.69
CA PHE A 331 12.42 -12.65 -2.63
C PHE A 331 13.13 -12.71 -4.00
N SER A 332 13.86 -11.66 -4.36
CA SER A 332 14.82 -11.64 -5.46
C SER A 332 15.76 -10.44 -5.32
N SER A 333 17.05 -10.62 -5.62
CA SER A 333 18.07 -9.58 -5.43
C SER A 333 18.38 -8.74 -6.67
N ASP A 334 18.09 -9.30 -7.86
CA ASP A 334 18.64 -8.90 -9.16
C ASP A 334 20.17 -8.77 -9.15
N GLY A 335 20.82 -9.68 -8.43
CA GLY A 335 22.26 -9.71 -8.25
C GLY A 335 23.00 -9.79 -9.58
N CYS A 336 23.53 -8.66 -10.04
CA CYS A 336 24.26 -8.53 -11.29
C CYS A 336 25.77 -8.43 -11.06
N GLY A 337 26.55 -9.24 -11.79
CA GLY A 337 28.01 -9.18 -11.92
C GLY A 337 28.86 -9.51 -10.70
N PHE A 338 28.46 -9.14 -9.49
CA PHE A 338 29.31 -9.19 -8.30
C PHE A 338 28.61 -9.91 -7.16
N PRO A 339 29.24 -10.84 -6.41
CA PRO A 339 28.52 -11.53 -5.34
C PRO A 339 28.03 -10.59 -4.23
N GLU A 340 28.70 -9.44 -4.06
CA GLU A 340 28.23 -8.36 -3.21
C GLU A 340 26.81 -7.87 -3.54
N SER A 341 26.38 -7.89 -4.81
CA SER A 341 25.04 -7.40 -5.21
C SER A 341 23.90 -8.30 -4.72
N PHE A 342 24.14 -9.61 -4.59
CA PHE A 342 23.19 -10.58 -4.02
C PHE A 342 22.97 -10.33 -2.51
N TYR A 343 24.07 -10.07 -1.78
CA TYR A 343 24.03 -9.74 -0.36
C TYR A 343 23.41 -8.34 -0.12
N LEU A 344 23.85 -7.35 -0.89
CA LEU A 344 23.38 -5.97 -0.79
C LEU A 344 21.97 -5.74 -1.29
N GLY A 345 21.45 -6.64 -2.15
CA GLY A 345 20.30 -6.38 -3.01
C GLY A 345 20.58 -5.22 -3.97
N TRP A 346 19.97 -5.23 -5.14
CA TRP A 346 19.88 -4.01 -5.92
C TRP A 346 18.73 -3.13 -5.50
N LEU A 347 18.92 -1.81 -5.65
CA LEU A 347 18.03 -0.79 -5.09
C LEU A 347 16.83 -0.56 -6.01
N ASP A 348 16.03 -1.59 -6.11
CA ASP A 348 14.68 -1.63 -6.68
C ASP A 348 13.84 -2.48 -5.73
N PRO A 349 12.65 -2.04 -5.28
CA PRO A 349 11.76 -2.94 -4.57
C PRO A 349 11.28 -4.01 -5.55
N TYR A 350 11.91 -5.18 -5.60
CA TYR A 350 11.56 -6.25 -6.56
C TYR A 350 10.17 -6.85 -6.35
N LEU A 351 9.15 -6.72 -7.24
CA LEU A 351 7.79 -7.30 -7.08
C LEU A 351 6.87 -7.49 -8.39
N ALA A 352 5.99 -8.55 -8.43
CA ALA A 352 4.72 -9.06 -9.12
C ALA A 352 3.44 -8.22 -9.58
N LEU A 353 2.12 -8.66 -9.60
CA LEU A 353 1.26 -9.70 -8.87
C LEU A 353 0.05 -10.33 -9.64
N TYR A 354 -0.34 -11.55 -9.23
CA TYR A 354 -1.52 -12.39 -9.54
C TYR A 354 -2.75 -12.20 -8.64
N ASP A 355 -3.93 -12.18 -9.24
CA ASP A 355 -5.16 -12.70 -8.62
C ASP A 355 -5.51 -12.17 -7.21
N PHE A 356 -6.38 -11.16 -7.20
CA PHE A 356 -7.72 -11.51 -6.75
C PHE A 356 -8.77 -11.17 -7.82
N ASN A 357 -9.91 -11.85 -7.75
CA ASN A 357 -11.01 -11.72 -8.70
C ASN A 357 -11.60 -10.29 -8.70
N VAL A 358 -11.72 -9.69 -9.89
CA VAL A 358 -12.52 -8.49 -10.12
C VAL A 358 -14.00 -8.82 -9.88
N SER A 359 -14.51 -8.48 -8.69
CA SER A 359 -15.84 -8.90 -8.22
C SER A 359 -16.61 -7.82 -7.45
N PHE A 360 -16.31 -6.54 -7.72
CA PHE A 360 -17.20 -5.42 -7.42
C PHE A 360 -17.28 -4.48 -8.64
N LEU A 361 -18.49 -3.99 -8.96
CA LEU A 361 -18.83 -3.14 -10.12
C LEU A 361 -18.88 -3.79 -11.52
N ALA A 362 -19.57 -4.94 -11.64
CA ALA A 362 -20.33 -5.24 -12.86
C ALA A 362 -21.60 -6.03 -12.50
N ASN A 363 -22.73 -5.69 -13.14
CA ASN A 363 -23.98 -6.43 -12.95
C ASN A 363 -24.09 -7.53 -14.00
N SER A 364 -24.49 -8.74 -13.57
CA SER A 364 -24.73 -9.96 -14.36
C SER A 364 -23.52 -10.81 -14.83
N ARG A 365 -23.74 -12.14 -14.70
CA ARG A 365 -23.03 -13.29 -15.29
C ARG A 365 -21.58 -13.58 -14.86
N SER A 366 -21.52 -14.46 -13.87
CA SER A 366 -20.38 -15.28 -13.45
C SER A 366 -19.55 -15.88 -14.59
N LEU A 367 -18.25 -15.59 -14.59
CA LEU A 367 -17.18 -16.48 -15.03
C LEU A 367 -16.11 -16.46 -13.94
N GLY A 368 -15.61 -17.64 -13.53
CA GLY A 368 -14.53 -17.74 -12.55
C GLY A 368 -13.17 -17.59 -13.24
N VAL A 369 -12.31 -16.71 -12.72
CA VAL A 369 -10.95 -16.48 -13.21
C VAL A 369 -9.95 -16.83 -12.11
N THR A 370 -8.80 -17.38 -12.50
CA THR A 370 -7.66 -17.68 -11.62
C THR A 370 -6.38 -17.21 -12.31
N SER A 371 -6.00 -15.96 -12.06
CA SER A 371 -5.04 -15.15 -12.83
C SER A 371 -3.76 -14.78 -12.06
N ASP A 372 -2.90 -15.83 -11.90
CA ASP A 372 -0.27 -16.66 -11.05
C ASP A 372 1.14 -15.90 -11.29
N THR A 373 1.64 -15.13 -10.30
CA THR A 373 2.65 -14.06 -10.41
C THR A 373 3.06 -13.53 -9.02
N ILE A 374 4.37 -13.45 -8.72
CA ILE A 374 4.97 -13.24 -7.36
C ILE A 374 6.32 -12.44 -7.51
N TRP A 375 6.87 -11.49 -6.69
CA TRP A 375 6.58 -10.87 -5.35
C TRP A 375 7.91 -10.54 -4.56
N GLY A 376 9.13 -10.38 -5.14
CA GLY A 376 10.45 -10.18 -4.43
C GLY A 376 10.64 -9.11 -3.28
N VAL A 377 11.89 -8.81 -2.83
CA VAL A 377 12.22 -7.68 -1.90
C VAL A 377 13.72 -7.29 -1.93
N GLU A 378 14.09 -6.01 -1.70
CA GLU A 378 15.48 -5.52 -1.56
C GLU A 378 16.32 -6.12 -0.40
N SER A 379 17.45 -6.74 -0.74
CA SER A 379 18.55 -7.20 0.12
C SER A 379 18.27 -8.21 1.21
N ALA A 380 19.17 -9.17 1.32
CA ALA A 380 19.04 -10.22 2.31
C ALA A 380 19.10 -9.74 3.77
N LYS A 381 19.62 -8.53 4.06
CA LYS A 381 19.59 -7.95 5.43
C LYS A 381 18.48 -6.92 5.60
N LYS A 382 18.25 -6.05 4.61
CA LYS A 382 17.25 -4.97 4.68
C LYS A 382 15.85 -5.50 4.41
N ALA A 383 15.64 -6.45 3.50
CA ALA A 383 14.35 -7.14 3.35
C ALA A 383 13.91 -7.73 4.67
N ARG A 384 14.84 -8.33 5.44
CA ARG A 384 14.56 -8.81 6.80
C ARG A 384 14.13 -7.67 7.72
N GLU A 385 14.89 -6.59 7.82
CA GLU A 385 14.51 -5.43 8.65
C GLU A 385 13.18 -4.78 8.24
N ILE A 386 12.87 -4.73 6.94
CA ILE A 386 11.66 -4.10 6.35
C ILE A 386 10.45 -5.03 6.47
N VAL A 387 10.55 -6.30 6.05
CA VAL A 387 9.49 -7.31 6.20
C VAL A 387 9.19 -7.53 7.68
N PHE A 388 10.21 -7.55 8.55
CA PHE A 388 9.99 -7.51 9.99
C PHE A 388 9.21 -6.27 10.40
N ALA A 389 9.61 -5.06 9.97
CA ALA A 389 8.92 -3.83 10.34
C ALA A 389 7.46 -3.80 9.87
N VAL A 390 7.16 -4.19 8.63
CA VAL A 390 5.79 -4.18 8.09
C VAL A 390 4.91 -5.26 8.75
N LEU A 391 5.42 -6.49 8.88
CA LEU A 391 4.65 -7.57 9.52
C LEU A 391 4.49 -7.35 11.03
N ARG A 392 5.49 -6.75 11.70
CA ARG A 392 5.37 -6.28 13.08
C ARG A 392 4.29 -5.22 13.20
N ASP A 393 4.28 -4.23 12.31
CA ASP A 393 3.27 -3.17 12.34
C ASP A 393 1.86 -3.74 12.12
N ALA A 394 1.68 -4.65 11.15
CA ALA A 394 0.44 -5.41 10.99
C ALA A 394 0.03 -6.22 12.26
N CYS A 395 0.99 -6.69 13.07
CA CYS A 395 0.73 -7.33 14.38
C CYS A 395 0.52 -6.36 15.55
N ILE A 396 0.98 -5.11 15.44
CA ILE A 396 0.67 -4.02 16.39
C ILE A 396 -0.76 -3.53 16.14
N ASP A 397 -1.12 -3.44 14.86
CA ASP A 397 -2.42 -2.96 14.39
C ASP A 397 -3.50 -4.04 14.49
N GLY A 398 -3.09 -5.31 14.48
CA GLY A 398 -3.94 -6.47 14.77
C GLY A 398 -4.62 -7.05 13.53
N ASP A 399 -3.99 -6.87 12.38
CA ASP A 399 -4.46 -7.35 11.07
C ASP A 399 -3.78 -8.69 10.70
N LEU A 400 -2.67 -9.02 11.34
CA LEU A 400 -2.08 -10.36 11.44
C LEU A 400 -1.82 -10.74 12.91
N SER A 401 -2.01 -12.00 13.29
CA SER A 401 -1.41 -12.54 14.51
C SER A 401 0.09 -12.84 14.30
N ILE A 402 0.84 -13.01 15.40
CA ILE A 402 2.28 -13.31 15.33
C ILE A 402 2.56 -14.62 14.55
N PRO A 403 1.80 -15.72 14.73
CA PRO A 403 1.93 -16.91 13.87
C PRO A 403 1.66 -16.65 12.38
N GLU A 404 0.67 -15.82 12.05
CA GLU A 404 0.36 -15.46 10.65
C GLU A 404 1.45 -14.59 10.03
N ALA A 405 2.04 -13.66 10.79
CA ALA A 405 3.21 -12.90 10.37
C ALA A 405 4.47 -13.78 10.23
N ILE A 406 4.66 -14.77 11.12
CA ILE A 406 5.73 -15.76 11.01
C ILE A 406 5.57 -16.61 9.73
N GLN A 407 4.33 -16.94 9.34
CA GLN A 407 4.07 -17.62 8.07
C GLN A 407 4.25 -16.68 6.88
N ALA A 408 3.75 -15.45 6.96
CA ALA A 408 3.93 -14.41 5.94
C ALA A 408 5.41 -14.19 5.61
N ALA A 409 6.28 -14.12 6.61
CA ALA A 409 7.72 -14.02 6.39
C ALA A 409 8.30 -15.22 5.60
N LYS A 410 7.84 -16.44 5.84
CA LYS A 410 8.28 -17.64 5.10
C LYS A 410 7.70 -17.69 3.68
N ASP A 411 6.43 -17.33 3.54
CA ASP A 411 5.73 -17.20 2.26
C ASP A 411 6.50 -16.21 1.37
N ILE A 412 6.82 -15.03 1.89
CA ILE A 412 7.70 -14.02 1.28
C ILE A 412 9.08 -14.60 0.93
N PHE A 413 9.85 -15.07 1.91
CA PHE A 413 11.28 -15.32 1.65
C PHE A 413 11.58 -16.57 0.81
N SER A 414 10.72 -17.58 0.78
CA SER A 414 11.03 -18.84 0.08
C SER A 414 9.83 -19.65 -0.41
N VAL A 415 8.78 -19.82 0.40
CA VAL A 415 7.74 -20.82 0.13
C VAL A 415 6.98 -20.54 -1.17
N ASN A 416 6.67 -19.28 -1.46
CA ASN A 416 5.96 -18.91 -2.69
C ASN A 416 6.83 -19.10 -3.95
N ALA A 417 8.15 -18.86 -3.87
CA ALA A 417 9.10 -19.12 -4.96
C ALA A 417 9.22 -20.63 -5.25
N ILE A 418 9.31 -21.45 -4.19
CA ILE A 418 9.41 -22.90 -4.28
C ILE A 418 8.17 -23.47 -4.99
N GLN A 419 6.98 -22.93 -4.69
CA GLN A 419 5.73 -23.32 -5.33
C GLN A 419 5.65 -22.86 -6.80
N LEU A 420 5.91 -21.58 -7.09
CA LEU A 420 5.85 -21.01 -8.44
C LEU A 420 6.83 -21.70 -9.40
N TYR A 421 8.09 -21.81 -9.02
CA TYR A 421 9.16 -22.41 -9.85
C TYR A 421 9.28 -23.93 -9.68
N LYS A 422 8.35 -24.56 -8.94
CA LYS A 422 8.28 -26.01 -8.70
C LYS A 422 9.61 -26.60 -8.22
N ILE A 423 10.34 -25.83 -7.40
CA ILE A 423 11.68 -26.19 -6.93
C ILE A 423 11.55 -27.45 -6.08
N LYS A 424 12.12 -28.56 -6.56
CA LYS A 424 12.09 -29.84 -5.85
C LYS A 424 12.95 -29.73 -4.59
N ALA A 425 12.30 -29.56 -3.44
CA ALA A 425 12.96 -29.34 -2.17
C ALA A 425 13.97 -30.45 -1.85
N VAL A 426 15.16 -30.05 -1.41
CA VAL A 426 16.05 -30.95 -0.66
C VAL A 426 15.33 -31.28 0.65
N SER A 427 15.07 -32.57 0.90
CA SER A 427 14.09 -32.97 1.90
C SER A 427 14.59 -32.77 3.34
N GLU A 428 13.86 -31.93 4.07
CA GLU A 428 13.57 -32.02 5.51
C GLU A 428 14.67 -32.44 6.49
N SER A 429 14.95 -31.54 7.45
CA SER A 429 14.91 -31.96 8.85
C SER A 429 14.40 -30.84 9.75
N PHE A 430 13.19 -30.96 10.30
CA PHE A 430 12.90 -30.71 11.73
C PHE A 430 11.53 -31.28 12.09
N GLY A 431 11.47 -32.03 13.20
CA GLY A 431 10.39 -32.99 13.46
C GLY A 431 9.04 -32.37 13.79
N SER A 432 7.98 -32.98 13.26
CA SER A 432 6.62 -32.84 13.78
C SER A 432 6.51 -33.43 15.18
N ASN A 433 5.81 -32.76 16.10
CA ASN A 433 5.43 -33.35 17.38
C ASN A 433 4.22 -32.64 18.02
N GLY A 434 3.24 -33.44 18.47
CA GLY A 434 2.32 -33.09 19.55
C GLY A 434 1.34 -31.93 19.33
N ILE A 435 0.21 -32.18 18.64
CA ILE A 435 -1.02 -31.45 18.98
C ILE A 435 -1.43 -31.87 20.39
N THR A 436 -1.45 -30.95 21.35
CA THR A 436 -1.99 -31.18 22.70
C THR A 436 -3.15 -30.24 23.02
N SER A 437 -4.15 -30.75 23.73
CA SER A 437 -5.44 -30.09 23.96
C SER A 437 -5.34 -28.86 24.87
N LEU A 438 -5.92 -27.74 24.45
CA LEU A 438 -6.12 -26.56 25.29
C LEU A 438 -7.20 -26.81 26.36
N SER A 439 -6.81 -26.83 27.63
CA SER A 439 -7.73 -26.72 28.76
C SER A 439 -8.04 -25.25 29.07
N PRO A 440 -9.30 -24.87 29.35
CA PRO A 440 -9.67 -23.47 29.52
C PRO A 440 -9.22 -22.90 30.88
N ALA A 441 -8.30 -21.94 30.86
CA ALA A 441 -7.97 -21.12 32.03
C ALA A 441 -8.96 -19.95 32.15
N LYS A 442 -9.82 -19.97 33.16
CA LYS A 442 -10.61 -18.81 33.57
C LYS A 442 -9.76 -17.83 34.37
N LEU A 443 -9.94 -16.54 34.11
CA LEU A 443 -10.10 -15.56 35.19
C LEU A 443 -11.07 -14.46 34.74
N ASP A 444 -12.16 -14.28 35.49
CA ASP A 444 -13.14 -13.22 35.28
C ASP A 444 -12.66 -11.92 35.97
N ILE A 445 -12.75 -10.78 35.28
CA ILE A 445 -12.82 -9.45 35.91
C ILE A 445 -13.92 -8.63 35.20
N ASN A 446 -15.05 -8.46 35.89
CA ASN A 446 -16.09 -7.44 35.71
C ASN A 446 -16.62 -7.26 34.27
N ALA A 447 -17.68 -7.95 33.80
CA ALA A 447 -19.04 -8.02 34.36
C ALA A 447 -19.91 -6.73 34.25
N SER A 448 -19.85 -6.01 33.13
CA SER A 448 -20.88 -5.03 32.73
C SER A 448 -21.19 -4.96 31.22
N LEU A 449 -20.51 -5.74 30.36
CA LEU A 449 -20.49 -5.55 28.91
C LEU A 449 -21.31 -6.58 28.09
N GLN A 450 -22.31 -7.23 28.69
CA GLN A 450 -23.20 -8.13 27.94
C GLN A 450 -24.17 -7.31 27.07
N GLY A 451 -23.98 -7.36 25.75
CA GLY A 451 -24.84 -6.67 24.78
C GLY A 451 -24.22 -5.43 24.12
N ILE A 452 -22.88 -5.35 24.02
CA ILE A 452 -22.20 -4.38 23.13
C ILE A 452 -21.37 -5.14 22.10
N SER A 453 -21.68 -4.93 20.83
CA SER A 453 -21.01 -5.57 19.71
C SER A 453 -19.86 -4.73 19.13
N PHE A 454 -20.04 -3.41 19.04
CA PHE A 454 -19.11 -2.50 18.34
C PHE A 454 -18.88 -1.16 19.06
N VAL A 455 -17.70 -0.58 18.86
CA VAL A 455 -17.36 0.78 19.32
C VAL A 455 -17.03 1.67 18.11
N ARG A 456 -17.67 2.84 18.02
CA ARG A 456 -17.43 3.87 17.02
C ARG A 456 -16.38 4.86 17.56
N ILE A 457 -15.24 4.92 16.90
CA ILE A 457 -14.14 5.84 17.18
C ILE A 457 -14.32 7.04 16.27
N MET A 458 -14.70 8.18 16.82
CA MET A 458 -15.25 9.32 16.09
C MET A 458 -14.29 10.51 16.06
N TRP A 459 -14.31 11.25 14.95
CA TRP A 459 -13.63 12.54 14.80
C TRP A 459 -14.43 13.49 13.91
N VAL A 460 -14.00 14.75 13.89
CA VAL A 460 -14.52 15.79 12.98
C VAL A 460 -13.37 16.28 12.11
N ASP A 461 -13.58 16.41 10.81
CA ASP A 461 -12.59 16.94 9.86
C ASP A 461 -12.65 18.47 9.72
N ALA A 462 -11.73 19.07 8.95
CA ALA A 462 -11.70 20.52 8.75
C ALA A 462 -12.90 21.06 7.93
N SER A 463 -13.72 20.19 7.32
CA SER A 463 -14.98 20.55 6.66
C SER A 463 -16.20 20.47 7.60
N GLY A 464 -15.99 20.12 8.87
CA GLY A 464 -17.05 19.94 9.87
C GLY A 464 -17.79 18.61 9.76
N GLN A 465 -17.33 17.67 8.92
CA GLN A 465 -17.99 16.38 8.77
C GLN A 465 -17.60 15.42 9.89
N HIS A 466 -18.61 14.76 10.46
CA HIS A 466 -18.44 13.75 11.49
C HIS A 466 -18.10 12.42 10.81
N ARG A 467 -16.94 11.85 11.13
CA ARG A 467 -16.45 10.59 10.56
C ARG A 467 -16.13 9.60 11.68
N CYS A 468 -16.13 8.31 11.35
CA CYS A 468 -15.78 7.28 12.33
C CYS A 468 -15.08 6.05 11.72
N ARG A 469 -14.29 5.37 12.56
CA ARG A 469 -13.87 3.99 12.36
C ARG A 469 -14.63 3.13 13.37
N VAL A 470 -15.21 2.02 12.92
CA VAL A 470 -15.97 1.11 13.79
C VAL A 470 -15.16 -0.16 14.00
N VAL A 471 -15.00 -0.58 15.26
CA VAL A 471 -14.25 -1.79 15.62
C VAL A 471 -15.10 -2.70 16.52
N PRO A 472 -14.91 -4.04 16.48
CA PRO A 472 -15.52 -4.93 17.46
C PRO A 472 -15.05 -4.59 18.88
N GLN A 473 -15.94 -4.70 19.88
CA GLN A 473 -15.64 -4.32 21.27
C GLN A 473 -14.33 -4.93 21.80
N LYS A 474 -14.06 -6.20 21.50
CA LYS A 474 -12.83 -6.86 21.92
C LYS A 474 -11.57 -6.16 21.37
N ARG A 475 -11.52 -5.83 20.07
CA ARG A 475 -10.38 -5.11 19.45
C ARG A 475 -10.21 -3.72 20.07
N PHE A 476 -11.31 -3.06 20.47
CA PHE A 476 -11.26 -1.78 21.16
C PHE A 476 -10.45 -1.86 22.46
N HIS A 477 -10.84 -2.74 23.39
CA HIS A 477 -10.18 -2.86 24.70
C HIS A 477 -8.80 -3.52 24.63
N ASP A 478 -8.62 -4.52 23.77
CA ASP A 478 -7.34 -5.24 23.65
C ASP A 478 -6.24 -4.35 23.06
N LEU A 479 -6.55 -3.60 22.00
CA LEU A 479 -5.57 -2.87 21.18
C LEU A 479 -5.83 -1.36 21.07
N VAL A 480 -7.00 -0.93 20.62
CA VAL A 480 -7.23 0.48 20.19
C VAL A 480 -7.05 1.46 21.35
N VAL A 481 -7.47 1.12 22.57
CA VAL A 481 -7.28 1.96 23.77
C VAL A 481 -5.79 2.29 24.04
N LYS A 482 -4.85 1.48 23.53
CA LYS A 482 -3.40 1.65 23.73
C LYS A 482 -2.69 2.19 22.48
N ASN A 483 -3.09 1.72 21.30
CA ASN A 483 -2.39 1.95 20.02
C ASN A 483 -3.11 2.94 19.09
N GLY A 484 -4.35 3.30 19.41
CA GLY A 484 -5.29 3.94 18.50
C GLY A 484 -5.74 3.04 17.36
N VAL A 485 -6.39 3.64 16.36
CA VAL A 485 -6.65 3.03 15.05
C VAL A 485 -6.05 3.91 13.94
N GLY A 486 -5.54 3.28 12.89
CA GLY A 486 -4.92 3.94 11.73
C GLY A 486 -5.90 4.79 10.91
N LEU A 487 -5.44 5.97 10.51
CA LEU A 487 -6.16 6.91 9.66
C LEU A 487 -5.16 7.68 8.78
N THR A 488 -5.42 7.80 7.47
CA THR A 488 -4.56 8.60 6.57
C THR A 488 -4.68 10.09 6.86
N CYS A 489 -3.58 10.83 6.77
CA CYS A 489 -3.51 12.27 7.02
C CYS A 489 -4.50 13.10 6.15
N ALA A 490 -4.80 12.64 4.93
CA ALA A 490 -5.83 13.24 4.07
C ALA A 490 -7.19 13.41 4.76
N SER A 491 -7.49 12.57 5.75
CA SER A 491 -8.81 12.52 6.40
C SER A 491 -9.18 13.77 7.21
N MET A 492 -8.23 14.68 7.45
CA MET A 492 -8.51 16.01 7.99
C MET A 492 -8.74 17.09 6.92
N ALA A 493 -8.22 16.89 5.71
CA ALA A 493 -8.38 17.82 4.58
C ALA A 493 -9.53 17.44 3.62
N MET A 494 -10.17 16.28 3.81
CA MET A 494 -11.27 15.83 2.96
C MET A 494 -12.38 16.88 2.89
N SER A 495 -12.90 17.08 1.68
CA SER A 495 -14.02 17.98 1.46
C SER A 495 -15.34 17.41 2.02
N SER A 496 -16.34 18.27 2.15
CA SER A 496 -17.70 17.92 2.55
C SER A 496 -18.58 17.34 1.43
N HIS A 497 -18.10 17.32 0.17
CA HIS A 497 -18.92 16.94 -1.00
C HIS A 497 -18.29 15.86 -1.92
N MET A 498 -17.02 15.54 -1.73
CA MET A 498 -16.31 14.46 -2.42
C MET A 498 -15.21 13.86 -1.53
N ASP A 499 -14.96 12.56 -1.68
CA ASP A 499 -13.89 11.83 -0.98
C ASP A 499 -12.51 12.13 -1.58
N GLY A 500 -12.05 13.36 -1.38
CA GLY A 500 -10.71 13.83 -1.72
C GLY A 500 -10.32 15.04 -0.85
N PRO A 501 -9.02 15.22 -0.56
CA PRO A 501 -8.53 16.39 0.16
C PRO A 501 -8.70 17.66 -0.68
N ALA A 502 -8.99 18.79 -0.03
CA ALA A 502 -9.05 20.08 -0.70
C ALA A 502 -7.66 20.52 -1.22
N ASP A 503 -7.64 21.25 -2.34
CA ASP A 503 -6.42 21.75 -2.96
C ASP A 503 -5.60 22.64 -2.02
N GLY A 504 -4.27 22.60 -2.16
CA GLY A 504 -3.33 23.43 -1.39
C GLY A 504 -3.15 23.04 0.09
N THR A 505 -3.91 22.08 0.61
CA THR A 505 -3.82 21.64 2.02
C THR A 505 -2.54 20.91 2.39
N ASN A 506 -1.80 20.37 1.41
CA ASN A 506 -0.62 19.49 1.55
C ASN A 506 -0.87 18.15 2.29
N LEU A 507 -2.05 17.94 2.87
CA LEU A 507 -2.47 16.69 3.50
C LEU A 507 -2.99 15.71 2.44
N SER A 508 -2.05 14.98 1.82
CA SER A 508 -2.35 13.92 0.85
C SER A 508 -2.65 12.58 1.54
N GLY A 509 -2.97 11.55 0.75
CA GLY A 509 -3.13 10.17 1.25
C GLY A 509 -1.83 9.58 1.84
N VAL A 510 -0.68 10.20 1.60
CA VAL A 510 0.62 9.80 2.16
C VAL A 510 0.74 10.25 3.62
N GLY A 511 0.97 9.29 4.50
CA GLY A 511 1.13 9.50 5.93
C GLY A 511 -0.07 8.99 6.73
N GLU A 512 0.21 8.46 7.91
CA GLU A 512 -0.78 7.92 8.84
C GLU A 512 -0.70 8.66 10.18
N ILE A 513 -1.86 8.89 10.77
CA ILE A 513 -2.06 9.24 12.17
C ILE A 513 -2.87 8.16 12.89
N ARG A 514 -2.72 8.10 14.21
CA ARG A 514 -3.50 7.23 15.10
C ARG A 514 -4.58 8.04 15.80
N LEU A 515 -5.83 7.60 15.63
CA LEU A 515 -6.97 8.04 16.42
C LEU A 515 -6.89 7.36 17.80
N ILE A 516 -6.47 8.11 18.83
CA ILE A 516 -6.40 7.65 20.22
C ILE A 516 -7.77 7.95 20.89
N PRO A 517 -8.52 6.95 21.35
CA PRO A 517 -9.83 7.18 21.96
C PRO A 517 -9.74 7.94 23.28
N ASP A 518 -10.42 9.08 23.39
CA ASP A 518 -10.58 9.82 24.65
C ASP A 518 -11.66 9.15 25.49
N LEU A 519 -11.23 8.26 26.39
CA LEU A 519 -12.12 7.44 27.22
C LEU A 519 -13.05 8.25 28.13
N SER A 520 -12.77 9.54 28.38
CA SER A 520 -13.69 10.41 29.12
C SER A 520 -15.01 10.66 28.37
N THR A 521 -14.98 10.56 27.04
CA THR A 521 -16.13 10.79 26.14
C THR A 521 -16.94 9.52 25.83
N LYS A 522 -16.49 8.35 26.31
CA LYS A 522 -17.02 7.04 25.91
C LYS A 522 -18.43 6.81 26.45
N SER A 523 -19.41 6.71 25.55
CA SER A 523 -20.83 6.57 25.86
C SER A 523 -21.50 5.42 25.09
N VAL A 524 -22.53 4.80 25.68
CA VAL A 524 -23.43 3.89 24.95
C VAL A 524 -24.34 4.72 24.04
N ILE A 525 -24.59 4.26 22.81
CA ILE A 525 -25.37 5.02 21.83
C ILE A 525 -26.88 4.91 22.15
N PRO A 526 -27.60 6.01 22.48
CA PRO A 526 -28.98 5.94 22.97
C PRO A 526 -29.96 5.24 22.02
N TRP A 527 -29.82 5.50 20.71
CA TRP A 527 -30.63 4.92 19.63
C TRP A 527 -30.11 3.56 19.10
N ALA A 528 -28.96 3.09 19.59
CA ALA A 528 -28.31 1.86 19.11
C ALA A 528 -27.58 1.16 20.26
N LYS A 529 -28.34 0.67 21.24
CA LYS A 529 -27.83 0.15 22.53
C LYS A 529 -26.83 -1.02 22.45
N GLU A 530 -26.71 -1.68 21.30
CA GLU A 530 -25.69 -2.68 20.96
C GLU A 530 -24.31 -2.07 20.61
N GLN A 531 -24.16 -0.75 20.69
CA GLN A 531 -22.99 -0.01 20.23
C GLN A 531 -22.61 1.12 21.19
N GLU A 532 -21.31 1.43 21.22
CA GLU A 532 -20.74 2.56 21.95
C GLU A 532 -20.11 3.56 20.97
N MET A 533 -19.97 4.81 21.40
CA MET A 533 -19.25 5.87 20.70
C MET A 533 -18.23 6.52 21.62
N VAL A 534 -17.13 6.98 21.05
CA VAL A 534 -16.03 7.67 21.75
C VAL A 534 -15.34 8.61 20.78
N LEU A 535 -15.06 9.85 21.20
CA LEU A 535 -14.30 10.81 20.41
C LEU A 535 -12.80 10.47 20.49
N ALA A 536 -12.02 10.86 19.48
CA ALA A 536 -10.61 10.50 19.40
C ALA A 536 -9.70 11.68 19.08
N ASP A 537 -8.55 11.69 19.76
CA ASP A 537 -7.44 12.60 19.50
C ASP A 537 -6.56 12.06 18.37
N MET A 538 -5.90 12.96 17.64
CA MET A 538 -5.06 12.61 16.49
C MET A 538 -3.60 12.71 16.85
N HIS A 539 -2.88 11.61 16.67
CA HIS A 539 -1.49 11.46 17.07
C HIS A 539 -0.63 10.96 15.90
N LEU A 540 0.60 11.44 15.76
CA LEU A 540 1.58 10.89 14.80
C LEU A 540 1.99 9.45 15.15
N LYS A 541 1.91 9.11 16.44
CA LYS A 541 2.11 7.77 17.03
C LYS A 541 1.56 7.81 18.46
N PRO A 542 1.22 6.68 19.11
CA PRO A 542 0.70 6.68 20.47
C PRO A 542 1.53 7.54 21.44
N GLY A 543 0.86 8.47 22.13
CA GLY A 543 1.51 9.43 23.04
C GLY A 543 2.22 10.63 22.39
N THR A 544 2.18 10.79 21.06
CA THR A 544 2.70 11.99 20.35
C THR A 544 1.60 12.67 19.55
N PRO A 545 0.95 13.73 20.08
CA PRO A 545 -0.13 14.43 19.38
C PRO A 545 0.29 14.99 18.02
N TRP A 546 -0.66 15.14 17.11
CA TRP A 546 -0.47 15.74 15.80
C TRP A 546 -0.88 17.21 15.80
N GLU A 547 -0.16 18.05 15.05
CA GLU A 547 -0.38 19.51 15.04
C GLU A 547 -1.76 19.91 14.49
N TYR A 548 -2.30 19.14 13.54
CA TYR A 548 -3.64 19.33 12.97
C TYR A 548 -4.77 18.71 13.82
N CYS A 549 -4.49 18.26 15.05
CA CYS A 549 -5.54 17.81 15.97
C CYS A 549 -6.31 19.01 16.55
N PRO A 550 -7.62 19.18 16.28
CA PRO A 550 -8.39 20.32 16.79
C PRO A 550 -8.60 20.22 18.31
N ARG A 551 -8.89 19.01 18.82
CA ARG A 551 -9.07 18.72 20.26
C ARG A 551 -7.84 19.15 21.06
N GLU A 552 -6.66 18.68 20.66
CA GLU A 552 -5.42 18.99 21.35
C GLU A 552 -5.04 20.48 21.21
N THR A 553 -5.34 21.11 20.07
CA THR A 553 -5.13 22.55 19.91
C THR A 553 -5.96 23.36 20.89
N LEU A 554 -7.24 23.01 21.10
CA LEU A 554 -8.09 23.64 22.10
C LEU A 554 -7.60 23.37 23.53
N ARG A 555 -7.28 22.11 23.87
CA ARG A 555 -6.72 21.78 25.20
C ARG A 555 -5.42 22.53 25.51
N ARG A 556 -4.53 22.68 24.52
CA ARG A 556 -3.27 23.43 24.62
C ARG A 556 -3.51 24.91 24.92
N VAL A 557 -4.44 25.56 24.23
CA VAL A 557 -4.78 26.97 24.48
C VAL A 557 -5.46 27.15 25.84
N ALA A 558 -6.41 26.27 26.19
CA ALA A 558 -7.04 26.28 27.50
C ALA A 558 -6.03 26.04 28.65
N LYS A 559 -5.02 25.20 28.42
CA LYS A 559 -3.93 24.98 29.38
C LYS A 559 -3.03 26.20 29.55
N ILE A 560 -2.66 26.90 28.47
CA ILE A 560 -1.90 28.17 28.54
C ILE A 560 -2.68 29.19 29.38
N LEU A 561 -3.97 29.34 29.09
CA LEU A 561 -4.86 30.25 29.83
C LEU A 561 -4.91 29.92 31.35
N LYS A 562 -4.95 28.64 31.69
CA LYS A 562 -5.00 28.20 33.10
C LYS A 562 -3.65 28.27 33.81
N ASP A 563 -2.56 27.90 33.14
CA ASP A 563 -1.20 27.90 33.70
C ASP A 563 -0.64 29.33 33.90
N GLU A 564 -0.88 30.24 32.94
CA GLU A 564 -0.29 31.58 32.94
C GLU A 564 -1.20 32.64 33.61
N PHE A 565 -2.53 32.47 33.58
CA PHE A 565 -3.49 33.48 34.04
C PHE A 565 -4.47 32.99 35.12
N ASN A 566 -4.41 31.71 35.53
CA ASN A 566 -5.39 31.04 36.41
C ASN A 566 -6.83 30.97 35.85
N LEU A 567 -7.08 31.44 34.62
CA LEU A 567 -8.40 31.52 34.03
C LEU A 567 -8.82 30.19 33.36
N GLU A 568 -10.11 29.88 33.41
CA GLU A 568 -10.72 28.75 32.71
C GLU A 568 -11.80 29.25 31.75
N MET A 569 -11.70 28.84 30.49
CA MET A 569 -12.63 29.23 29.42
C MET A 569 -13.79 28.24 29.33
N ASN A 570 -14.99 28.72 29.62
CA ASN A 570 -16.25 28.02 29.43
C ASN A 570 -16.89 28.43 28.10
N ALA A 571 -17.67 27.52 27.51
CA ALA A 571 -18.52 27.81 26.36
C ALA A 571 -19.89 27.15 26.51
N GLY A 572 -20.93 27.86 26.07
CA GLY A 572 -22.24 27.30 25.69
C GLY A 572 -22.42 27.36 24.18
N PHE A 573 -23.33 26.55 23.63
CA PHE A 573 -23.60 26.53 22.20
C PHE A 573 -25.11 26.54 21.92
N GLU A 574 -25.52 27.39 20.99
CA GLU A 574 -26.82 27.29 20.31
C GLU A 574 -26.59 26.67 18.94
N ASN A 575 -27.48 25.78 18.50
CA ASN A 575 -27.24 24.93 17.33
C ASN A 575 -28.53 24.76 16.52
N GLU A 576 -28.63 25.53 15.44
CA GLU A 576 -29.80 25.55 14.56
C GLU A 576 -29.72 24.43 13.52
N PHE A 577 -30.85 23.80 13.20
CA PHE A 577 -30.95 22.75 12.18
C PHE A 577 -32.31 22.73 11.49
N PHE A 578 -32.33 22.30 10.23
CA PHE A 578 -33.57 22.07 9.49
C PHE A 578 -33.96 20.59 9.60
N LEU A 579 -35.22 20.33 9.93
CA LEU A 579 -35.88 19.04 9.72
C LEU A 579 -36.52 19.03 8.33
N LEU A 580 -36.23 17.99 7.55
CA LEU A 580 -36.70 17.82 6.19
C LEU A 580 -37.43 16.48 6.05
N ARG A 581 -38.51 16.47 5.26
CA ARG A 581 -39.31 15.29 4.95
C ARG A 581 -39.14 14.90 3.48
N SER A 582 -39.01 13.60 3.23
CA SER A 582 -38.99 13.04 1.87
C SER A 582 -40.38 13.15 1.23
N VAL A 583 -40.43 13.59 -0.03
CA VAL A 583 -41.61 13.59 -0.90
C VAL A 583 -41.21 13.15 -2.31
N ILE A 584 -42.06 12.32 -2.95
CA ILE A 584 -41.82 11.88 -4.33
C ILE A 584 -42.56 12.82 -5.27
N VAL A 585 -41.82 13.49 -6.15
CA VAL A 585 -42.32 14.40 -7.20
C VAL A 585 -41.75 13.93 -8.54
N ASP A 586 -42.60 13.71 -9.54
CA ASP A 586 -42.24 13.20 -10.87
C ASP A 586 -41.34 11.95 -10.85
N GLY A 587 -41.58 11.06 -9.88
CA GLY A 587 -40.81 9.82 -9.67
C GLY A 587 -39.44 10.01 -9.03
N LYS A 588 -39.08 11.23 -8.59
CA LYS A 588 -37.83 11.54 -7.88
C LYS A 588 -38.12 11.85 -6.42
N GLU A 589 -37.25 11.37 -5.53
CA GLU A 589 -37.22 11.82 -4.14
C GLU A 589 -36.71 13.26 -4.07
N ASN A 590 -37.42 14.10 -3.33
CA ASN A 590 -37.08 15.48 -3.02
C ASN A 590 -37.22 15.67 -1.50
N TRP A 591 -36.37 16.53 -0.92
CA TRP A 591 -36.42 16.87 0.50
C TRP A 591 -36.98 18.27 0.66
N VAL A 592 -38.10 18.39 1.38
CA VAL A 592 -38.78 19.67 1.66
C VAL A 592 -38.83 19.93 3.16
N PRO A 593 -38.97 21.19 3.61
CA PRO A 593 -39.17 21.52 5.03
C PRO A 593 -40.22 20.66 5.74
N PHE A 594 -39.99 20.39 7.03
CA PHE A 594 -40.91 19.65 7.89
C PHE A 594 -42.26 20.36 8.05
N ASP A 595 -42.22 21.68 8.27
CA ASP A 595 -43.36 22.61 8.29
C ASP A 595 -42.98 23.94 7.62
N ALA A 596 -43.88 24.92 7.64
CA ALA A 596 -43.66 26.27 7.11
C ALA A 596 -44.32 27.35 7.99
N THR A 597 -44.17 27.23 9.31
CA THR A 597 -44.73 28.15 10.30
C THR A 597 -43.67 29.20 10.76
N PRO A 598 -44.07 30.33 11.38
CA PRO A 598 -43.12 31.39 11.75
C PRO A 598 -42.36 31.08 13.05
N TYR A 599 -41.30 31.85 13.30
CA TYR A 599 -40.50 31.88 14.53
C TYR A 599 -41.33 31.71 15.82
N CYS A 600 -40.87 30.83 16.71
CA CYS A 600 -41.51 30.47 17.99
C CYS A 600 -42.96 29.97 17.86
N SER A 601 -43.34 29.40 16.71
CA SER A 601 -44.61 28.69 16.50
C SER A 601 -44.79 27.51 17.45
N THR A 602 -45.75 27.62 18.36
CA THR A 602 -46.19 26.48 19.20
C THR A 602 -46.67 25.31 18.37
N SER A 603 -47.29 25.57 17.20
CA SER A 603 -47.77 24.51 16.31
C SER A 603 -46.67 23.70 15.61
N ALA A 604 -45.50 24.30 15.33
CA ALA A 604 -44.33 23.55 14.87
C ALA A 604 -43.69 22.76 16.00
N PHE A 605 -43.59 23.37 17.19
CA PHE A 605 -43.10 22.66 18.37
C PHE A 605 -43.96 21.42 18.67
N ASP A 606 -45.29 21.55 18.72
CA ASP A 606 -46.22 20.43 18.94
C ASP A 606 -46.10 19.34 17.86
N ALA A 607 -45.92 19.73 16.59
CA ALA A 607 -45.74 18.79 15.48
C ALA A 607 -44.41 18.05 15.53
N ALA A 608 -43.32 18.74 15.89
CA ALA A 608 -41.98 18.16 16.00
C ALA A 608 -41.70 17.49 17.35
N PHE A 609 -42.53 17.73 18.37
CA PHE A 609 -42.33 17.27 19.75
C PHE A 609 -41.96 15.77 19.88
N PRO A 610 -42.56 14.81 19.14
CA PRO A 610 -42.15 13.39 19.23
C PRO A 610 -40.68 13.13 18.86
N ILE A 611 -40.12 13.93 17.96
CA ILE A 611 -38.71 13.88 17.54
C ILE A 611 -37.85 14.63 18.58
N LEU A 612 -38.23 15.86 18.91
CA LEU A 612 -37.46 16.74 19.78
C LEU A 612 -37.37 16.20 21.22
N ASN A 613 -38.45 15.64 21.77
CA ASN A 613 -38.46 14.99 23.08
C ASN A 613 -37.55 13.74 23.12
N GLU A 614 -37.47 12.97 22.03
CA GLU A 614 -36.52 11.85 21.94
C GLU A 614 -35.06 12.34 21.81
N VAL A 615 -34.81 13.46 21.13
CA VAL A 615 -33.50 14.12 21.14
C VAL A 615 -33.13 14.55 22.56
N VAL A 616 -33.98 15.31 23.27
CA VAL A 616 -33.69 15.78 24.64
C VAL A 616 -33.45 14.61 25.60
N ALA A 617 -34.29 13.57 25.58
CA ALA A 617 -34.09 12.39 26.42
C ALA A 617 -32.77 11.65 26.08
N SER A 618 -32.35 11.66 24.81
CA SER A 618 -31.07 11.09 24.38
C SER A 618 -29.87 11.95 24.84
N LEU A 619 -29.98 13.28 24.78
CA LEU A 619 -28.95 14.23 25.26
C LEU A 619 -28.77 14.12 26.78
N GLN A 620 -29.87 14.08 27.53
CA GLN A 620 -29.86 13.85 28.98
C GLN A 620 -29.19 12.51 29.34
N SER A 621 -29.39 11.45 28.54
CA SER A 621 -28.70 10.16 28.76
C SER A 621 -27.19 10.18 28.47
N LEU A 622 -26.69 11.24 27.83
CA LEU A 622 -25.27 11.53 27.62
C LEU A 622 -24.72 12.57 28.62
N ASN A 623 -25.55 13.03 29.57
CA ASN A 623 -25.28 14.16 30.49
C ASN A 623 -25.09 15.51 29.77
N ILE A 624 -25.74 15.69 28.63
CA ILE A 624 -25.79 16.97 27.89
C ILE A 624 -27.08 17.70 28.30
N GLU A 625 -26.92 18.85 28.94
CA GLU A 625 -28.02 19.71 29.36
C GLU A 625 -28.56 20.56 28.19
N VAL A 626 -29.88 20.72 28.15
CA VAL A 626 -30.60 21.52 27.15
C VAL A 626 -31.38 22.59 27.91
N GLU A 627 -30.96 23.83 27.76
CA GLU A 627 -31.53 25.00 28.45
C GLU A 627 -32.79 25.50 27.72
N GLN A 628 -32.74 25.53 26.39
CA GLN A 628 -33.81 26.06 25.54
C GLN A 628 -33.94 25.24 24.24
N LEU A 629 -35.18 25.19 23.74
CA LEU A 629 -35.56 24.62 22.46
C LEU A 629 -36.77 25.39 21.92
N HIS A 630 -36.70 25.85 20.66
CA HIS A 630 -37.82 26.48 19.97
C HIS A 630 -37.82 26.17 18.46
N ALA A 631 -38.94 26.44 17.81
CA ALA A 631 -39.01 26.55 16.35
C ALA A 631 -38.39 27.90 15.94
N GLU A 632 -37.40 27.85 15.05
CA GLU A 632 -36.62 29.00 14.61
C GLU A 632 -37.28 29.68 13.38
N ALA A 633 -36.67 30.72 12.83
CA ALA A 633 -37.33 31.61 11.87
C ALA A 633 -37.50 31.05 10.44
N GLY A 634 -36.68 30.08 10.01
CA GLY A 634 -36.81 29.42 8.70
C GLY A 634 -37.73 28.19 8.72
N HIS A 635 -38.19 27.76 7.54
CA HIS A 635 -39.23 26.72 7.46
C HIS A 635 -38.70 25.35 7.92
N GLY A 636 -39.35 24.75 8.93
CA GLY A 636 -38.91 23.49 9.54
C GLY A 636 -37.59 23.59 10.30
N GLN A 637 -37.17 24.80 10.69
CA GLN A 637 -35.95 25.06 11.44
C GLN A 637 -36.21 25.01 12.96
N PHE A 638 -35.25 24.46 13.71
CA PHE A 638 -35.30 24.36 15.17
C PHE A 638 -33.92 24.68 15.75
N GLU A 639 -33.87 25.23 16.95
CA GLU A 639 -32.63 25.51 17.68
C GLU A 639 -32.60 24.75 19.01
N PHE A 640 -31.43 24.23 19.38
CA PHE A 640 -31.13 23.80 20.75
C PHE A 640 -30.08 24.70 21.37
N ALA A 641 -30.37 25.30 22.53
CA ALA A 641 -29.38 25.91 23.41
C ALA A 641 -28.90 24.87 24.43
N LEU A 642 -27.59 24.64 24.48
CA LEU A 642 -26.95 23.68 25.36
C LEU A 642 -26.36 24.36 26.61
N GLY A 643 -26.47 23.70 27.76
CA GLY A 643 -25.87 24.16 29.01
C GLY A 643 -24.36 24.35 28.88
N TYR A 644 -23.82 25.39 29.53
CA TYR A 644 -22.41 25.74 29.40
C TYR A 644 -21.51 24.82 30.24
N THR A 645 -20.29 24.61 29.76
CA THR A 645 -19.24 23.84 30.46
C THR A 645 -17.86 24.33 30.00
N THR A 646 -16.78 23.78 30.55
CA THR A 646 -15.42 23.99 30.04
C THR A 646 -15.38 23.78 28.52
N SER A 647 -14.67 24.67 27.81
CA SER A 647 -14.74 24.79 26.35
C SER A 647 -14.45 23.51 25.56
N ALA A 648 -13.58 22.63 26.07
CA ALA A 648 -13.35 21.31 25.48
C ALA A 648 -14.59 20.40 25.57
N ASN A 649 -15.21 20.30 26.74
CA ASN A 649 -16.44 19.52 26.93
C ASN A 649 -17.61 20.11 26.11
N ALA A 650 -17.66 21.44 25.98
CA ALA A 650 -18.70 22.11 25.22
C ALA A 650 -18.62 21.78 23.72
N ALA A 651 -17.41 21.71 23.15
CA ALA A 651 -17.18 21.26 21.78
C ALA A 651 -17.56 19.78 21.59
N ASP A 652 -17.33 18.93 22.59
CA ASP A 652 -17.71 17.52 22.55
C ASP A 652 -19.22 17.32 22.63
N ASN A 653 -19.90 18.09 23.49
CA ASN A 653 -21.35 18.16 23.57
C ASN A 653 -21.98 18.61 22.25
N LEU A 654 -21.37 19.57 21.54
CA LEU A 654 -21.82 20.01 20.21
C LEU A 654 -21.78 18.85 19.19
N VAL A 655 -20.69 18.07 19.18
CA VAL A 655 -20.52 16.93 18.27
C VAL A 655 -21.54 15.83 18.57
N PHE A 656 -21.70 15.44 19.83
CA PHE A 656 -22.72 14.46 20.21
C PHE A 656 -24.14 14.95 19.92
N THR A 657 -24.42 16.24 20.10
CA THR A 657 -25.75 16.82 19.82
C THR A 657 -26.14 16.67 18.36
N ARG A 658 -25.25 17.00 17.43
CA ARG A 658 -25.54 16.84 15.99
C ARG A 658 -25.73 15.36 15.60
N GLU A 659 -25.02 14.43 16.24
CA GLU A 659 -25.24 12.99 16.01
C GLU A 659 -26.59 12.50 16.54
N VAL A 660 -26.98 12.92 17.75
CA VAL A 660 -28.29 12.59 18.33
C VAL A 660 -29.42 13.09 17.42
N VAL A 661 -29.37 14.37 17.03
CA VAL A 661 -30.37 14.98 16.13
C VAL A 661 -30.45 14.24 14.79
N ARG A 662 -29.30 13.98 14.13
CA ARG A 662 -29.24 13.21 12.87
C ARG A 662 -29.74 11.77 13.01
N ALA A 663 -29.56 11.14 14.17
CA ALA A 663 -29.98 9.76 14.40
C ALA A 663 -31.49 9.65 14.68
N VAL A 664 -32.00 10.50 15.58
CA VAL A 664 -33.42 10.53 15.94
C VAL A 664 -34.26 10.98 14.73
N ALA A 665 -33.87 12.02 13.99
CA ALA A 665 -34.58 12.43 12.77
C ALA A 665 -34.71 11.26 11.77
N ARG A 666 -33.62 10.53 11.49
CA ARG A 666 -33.64 9.36 10.60
C ARG A 666 -34.52 8.22 11.12
N LYS A 667 -34.55 7.98 12.43
CA LYS A 667 -35.46 7.01 13.07
C LYS A 667 -36.93 7.36 12.83
N HIS A 668 -37.27 8.65 12.79
CA HIS A 668 -38.61 9.17 12.49
C HIS A 668 -38.86 9.42 10.98
N GLY A 669 -37.97 8.95 10.09
CA GLY A 669 -38.13 9.07 8.64
C GLY A 669 -37.82 10.46 8.05
N LEU A 670 -37.13 11.31 8.81
CA LEU A 670 -36.74 12.67 8.44
C LEU A 670 -35.22 12.76 8.22
N MET A 671 -34.79 13.80 7.50
CA MET A 671 -33.39 14.22 7.44
C MET A 671 -33.22 15.47 8.30
N ALA A 672 -32.25 15.48 9.22
CA ALA A 672 -31.82 16.69 9.90
C ALA A 672 -30.53 17.20 9.26
N THR A 673 -30.48 18.49 8.92
CA THR A 673 -29.31 19.12 8.30
C THR A 673 -28.86 20.39 9.02
N PHE A 674 -27.54 20.56 9.09
CA PHE A 674 -26.82 21.66 9.75
C PHE A 674 -25.97 22.42 8.70
N VAL A 675 -26.43 22.49 7.45
CA VAL A 675 -25.77 23.28 6.41
C VAL A 675 -26.12 24.76 6.61
N PRO A 676 -25.17 25.71 6.54
CA PRO A 676 -25.45 27.12 6.83
C PRO A 676 -26.53 27.78 5.95
N LYS A 677 -26.89 27.15 4.84
CA LYS A 677 -27.95 27.58 3.92
C LYS A 677 -28.55 26.33 3.25
N PHE A 678 -29.74 25.91 3.68
CA PHE A 678 -30.44 24.76 3.08
C PHE A 678 -31.11 25.13 1.75
N ALA A 679 -31.96 26.17 1.77
CA ALA A 679 -32.60 26.76 0.60
C ALA A 679 -32.05 28.18 0.36
N LEU A 680 -32.00 28.61 -0.90
CA LEU A 680 -31.42 29.92 -1.27
C LEU A 680 -32.30 31.09 -0.82
N ASP A 681 -33.61 30.87 -0.82
CA ASP A 681 -34.71 31.81 -0.58
C ASP A 681 -35.24 31.82 0.87
N ASP A 682 -34.75 30.90 1.72
CA ASP A 682 -35.10 30.80 3.15
C ASP A 682 -34.01 31.42 4.06
N ILE A 683 -34.11 31.29 5.38
CA ILE A 683 -33.10 31.72 6.35
C ILE A 683 -31.89 30.74 6.37
N GLY A 684 -30.77 31.15 6.98
CA GLY A 684 -29.59 30.30 7.16
C GLY A 684 -29.66 29.48 8.47
N SER A 685 -28.71 28.57 8.69
CA SER A 685 -28.53 27.84 9.96
C SER A 685 -27.26 28.32 10.67
N GLY A 686 -27.46 28.82 11.89
CA GLY A 686 -26.45 29.28 12.84
C GLY A 686 -25.90 28.18 13.76
N SER A 687 -24.87 28.57 14.51
CA SER A 687 -24.16 27.73 15.47
C SER A 687 -23.45 28.63 16.48
N HIS A 688 -24.20 29.40 17.26
CA HIS A 688 -23.67 30.44 18.14
C HIS A 688 -22.80 29.86 19.26
N VAL A 689 -21.81 30.64 19.70
CA VAL A 689 -20.82 30.22 20.70
C VAL A 689 -20.75 31.28 21.80
N HIS A 690 -21.24 30.92 22.98
CA HIS A 690 -21.31 31.81 24.14
C HIS A 690 -20.10 31.57 25.03
N ILE A 691 -19.04 32.36 24.84
CA ILE A 691 -17.77 32.20 25.55
C ILE A 691 -17.75 33.03 26.83
N SER A 692 -17.25 32.47 27.93
CA SER A 692 -16.94 33.21 29.15
C SER A 692 -15.65 32.74 29.81
N LEU A 693 -14.95 33.64 30.49
CA LEU A 693 -13.82 33.30 31.34
C LEU A 693 -14.25 33.26 32.82
N SER A 694 -13.66 32.34 33.56
CA SER A 694 -13.87 32.18 35.00
C SER A 694 -12.55 32.04 35.76
N GLU A 695 -12.54 32.49 37.02
CA GLU A 695 -11.45 32.24 37.96
C GLU A 695 -12.04 31.54 39.20
N ASN A 696 -11.47 30.38 39.56
CA ASN A 696 -11.91 29.57 40.70
C ASN A 696 -13.43 29.20 40.70
N GLY A 697 -14.07 29.21 39.52
CA GLY A 697 -15.50 28.96 39.32
C GLY A 697 -16.36 30.21 39.14
N GLU A 698 -15.86 31.40 39.49
CA GLU A 698 -16.60 32.67 39.37
C GLU A 698 -16.36 33.32 38.00
N ASN A 699 -17.41 33.89 37.38
CA ASN A 699 -17.30 34.56 36.08
C ASN A 699 -16.54 35.89 36.20
N VAL A 700 -15.44 36.05 35.44
CA VAL A 700 -14.59 37.24 35.51
C VAL A 700 -14.89 38.30 34.44
N PHE A 701 -15.92 38.14 33.61
CA PHE A 701 -16.35 39.19 32.68
C PHE A 701 -17.21 40.26 33.35
N MET A 702 -17.87 39.95 34.47
CA MET A 702 -18.68 40.92 35.21
C MET A 702 -17.82 41.91 36.01
N GLY A 703 -18.06 43.21 35.81
CA GLY A 703 -17.46 44.28 36.58
C GLY A 703 -18.05 44.36 37.98
N HIS A 704 -17.20 44.48 39.00
CA HIS A 704 -17.67 44.74 40.36
C HIS A 704 -18.41 46.09 40.43
N SER A 705 -19.54 46.12 41.14
CA SER A 705 -20.56 47.16 41.01
C SER A 705 -20.02 48.60 41.14
N GLY A 706 -20.14 49.37 40.06
CA GLY A 706 -19.77 50.80 40.01
C GLY A 706 -18.35 51.12 39.53
N ALA A 707 -17.53 50.12 39.18
CA ALA A 707 -16.12 50.34 38.84
C ALA A 707 -15.81 50.62 37.36
N THR A 708 -16.70 50.27 36.41
CA THR A 708 -16.41 50.33 34.96
C THR A 708 -17.56 50.93 34.14
N ARG A 709 -17.23 51.43 32.94
CA ARG A 709 -18.16 52.22 32.10
C ARG A 709 -19.33 51.43 31.52
N TYR A 710 -19.15 50.12 31.33
CA TYR A 710 -20.11 49.25 30.65
C TYR A 710 -20.60 48.07 31.52
N GLY A 711 -20.20 48.02 32.80
CA GLY A 711 -20.50 46.88 33.69
C GLY A 711 -19.65 45.63 33.43
N ILE A 712 -18.75 45.68 32.45
CA ILE A 712 -17.77 44.64 32.11
C ILE A 712 -16.52 44.83 32.98
N SER A 713 -15.82 43.76 33.37
CA SER A 713 -14.55 43.85 34.09
C SER A 713 -13.39 44.26 33.16
N LYS A 714 -12.24 44.64 33.72
CA LYS A 714 -11.03 44.88 32.91
C LYS A 714 -10.63 43.63 32.08
N ILE A 715 -10.82 42.42 32.60
CA ILE A 715 -10.52 41.17 31.87
C ILE A 715 -11.50 41.00 30.70
N GLY A 716 -12.79 41.31 30.90
CA GLY A 716 -13.77 41.31 29.81
C GLY A 716 -13.53 42.40 28.77
N GLU A 717 -13.12 43.60 29.18
CA GLU A 717 -12.70 44.66 28.25
C GLU A 717 -11.48 44.21 27.41
N GLN A 718 -10.44 43.66 28.05
CA GLN A 718 -9.25 43.15 27.35
C GLN A 718 -9.52 41.93 26.46
N PHE A 719 -10.55 41.12 26.75
CA PHE A 719 -11.00 40.01 25.89
C PHE A 719 -11.71 40.49 24.62
N MET A 720 -12.27 41.70 24.63
CA MET A 720 -13.02 42.30 23.52
C MET A 720 -12.20 43.30 22.67
N GLU A 721 -10.94 43.60 23.04
CA GLU A 721 -10.07 44.55 22.34
C GLU A 721 -9.16 43.90 21.26
N TYR A 722 -9.51 42.72 20.74
CA TYR A 722 -8.78 41.98 19.69
C TYR A 722 -9.69 41.51 18.54
#